data_AF-A0A7R9DA84-F1
#
_entry.id   AF-A0A7R9DA84-F1
#
_cell.length_a   1.000
_cell.length_b   1.000
_cell.length_c   1.000
_cell.angle_alpha   90.00
_cell.angle_beta   90.00
_cell.angle_gamma   90.00
#
_symmetry.space_group_name_H-M   'P 1'
#
loop_
_entity.id
_entity.type
_entity.pdbx_description
1 polymer ?
#
loop_
_entity_poly.entity_id
_entity_poly.type
_entity_poly.pdbx_seq_one_letter_code
_entity_poly.pdbx_strand_id
1 'polypeptide(L)'
;MVVSSAKYIKSSISNSSGWKSLITFTVLLLAWISGFSSRLFAVIRFESIIHEFDPWFNYRATAYMVQNGFYNFLNWFDERAWYPLGRIVGGTVYPGLMITSGGIHYVLHSLNIPVHIRDICVFLAPTFSGLTAISTYLLTKELWSPGAGLFAACFIAIVPGYISRSVAGSYDNEGIAIFALQFTYYLWVKSVKTGSIFWSCMAALSYFYMVSAWGGYVFIINLIPLHVFALLVMGRYSNRLFTSYTTFYILGLLLSMQIPFVGFQPIRTSEHMAASGVFALLVCMAALRYLQSILSKSEFKYFFTVSALLAAAGVFLSVVGLTYAGVIAPWSGRFYSLWDTGYAKIHIPIIASVSEHQPTTWFSFFFDLHILVTTFPVGLWYCIKDITDERVFVVLYALSAVYFAGVMAGKLRKMKHEQTKETNGLGVNIRSIIIFAVLMMLMMFAVHCTWVTSNAYSSPSIVLASYGQDGSRQILDDFREAYYWLSQNTASDARVMSWWDYGYQIAGMANRTTLVDNNTWNNSHIALVGKAMSSNESQAYKIMVSLDVDYVLVIFGGVIGYSGDDINKFLWMVRIAEGEHPKDIRESDYFTDRGEFRVDAEGTPTLLNCLMYKLSYYKFGEFKMDYRSPAGFDRTRNAIIGNKNFELTYLEEAYTTEHWLVRIYNYFTYLLLLAFHVYYPPVHHQNIIISSVYRYLIKVLKNLFVIQIGTVFYHLVTTALYKGEGRAIILLGIPGNGKQDWCTNRISPHNRHIFLPNYLFGGNYSGWNNVANLIISSRSKQNRHTPRFPPHPPPPIMGSKYKNYSVSFKLKVIVSTEEYGKRVKKPDEFNRPRIPVTERKIKRTKLFISKKTNKRKKGAIKNKPVVVKGRKAS
;
A
#
# COMPACT_ATOMS: atom_id res chain seq x y z
N MET A 1 1.26 66.70 10.87
CA MET A 1 1.22 65.22 10.95
C MET A 1 0.30 64.57 9.93
N VAL A 2 -0.94 65.04 9.70
CA VAL A 2 -1.92 64.41 8.78
C VAL A 2 -1.45 64.30 7.31
N VAL A 3 -0.67 65.26 6.80
CA VAL A 3 -0.14 65.23 5.42
C VAL A 3 0.98 64.19 5.23
N SER A 4 1.73 63.88 6.29
CA SER A 4 2.76 62.82 6.27
C SER A 4 2.12 61.43 6.21
N SER A 5 1.02 61.22 6.95
CA SER A 5 0.26 59.97 6.97
C SER A 5 -0.39 59.68 5.60
N ALA A 6 -0.94 60.70 4.94
CA ALA A 6 -1.55 60.55 3.61
C ALA A 6 -0.51 60.23 2.51
N LYS A 7 0.71 60.81 2.57
CA LYS A 7 1.83 60.46 1.68
C LYS A 7 2.32 59.02 1.91
N TYR A 8 2.35 58.57 3.16
CA TYR A 8 2.71 57.20 3.51
C TYR A 8 1.66 56.18 3.02
N ILE A 9 0.37 56.52 3.13
CA ILE A 9 -0.74 55.69 2.61
C ILE A 9 -0.71 55.65 1.08
N LYS A 10 -0.44 56.78 0.40
CA LYS A 10 -0.29 56.83 -1.06
C LYS A 10 0.93 56.04 -1.57
N SER A 11 2.06 56.06 -0.86
CA SER A 11 3.25 55.27 -1.23
C SER A 11 3.08 53.77 -0.93
N SER A 12 2.30 53.41 0.10
CA SER A 12 1.95 52.03 0.42
C SER A 12 0.98 51.44 -0.62
N ILE A 13 -0.03 52.22 -1.07
CA ILE A 13 -0.99 51.82 -2.11
C ILE A 13 -0.32 51.73 -3.50
N SER A 14 0.72 52.51 -3.77
CA SER A 14 1.44 52.49 -5.07
C SER A 14 2.52 51.41 -5.19
N ASN A 15 2.74 50.59 -4.16
CA ASN A 15 3.78 49.56 -4.19
C ASN A 15 3.33 48.35 -5.02
N SER A 16 3.51 48.43 -6.35
CA SER A 16 3.14 47.38 -7.32
C SER A 16 3.71 46.00 -6.98
N SER A 17 4.88 45.95 -6.33
CA SER A 17 5.49 44.69 -5.87
C SER A 17 4.70 44.03 -4.74
N GLY A 18 4.22 44.83 -3.77
CA GLY A 18 3.40 44.36 -2.65
C GLY A 18 2.08 43.73 -3.13
N TRP A 19 1.38 44.40 -4.05
CA TRP A 19 0.15 43.88 -4.64
C TRP A 19 0.36 42.60 -5.44
N LYS A 20 1.45 42.49 -6.22
CA LYS A 20 1.79 41.26 -6.95
C LYS A 20 2.06 40.09 -6.00
N SER A 21 2.78 40.34 -4.91
CA SER A 21 3.04 39.33 -3.88
C SER A 21 1.74 38.90 -3.19
N LEU A 22 0.88 39.86 -2.83
CA LEU A 22 -0.42 39.58 -2.22
C LEU A 22 -1.30 38.73 -3.14
N ILE A 23 -1.41 39.08 -4.43
CA ILE A 23 -2.17 38.27 -5.40
C ILE A 23 -1.61 36.86 -5.50
N THR A 24 -0.28 36.70 -5.54
CA THR A 24 0.37 35.39 -5.59
C THR A 24 0.02 34.56 -4.36
N PHE A 25 0.11 35.16 -3.17
CA PHE A 25 -0.25 34.52 -1.91
C PHE A 25 -1.74 34.12 -1.88
N THR A 26 -2.63 35.04 -2.23
CA THR A 26 -4.08 34.79 -2.25
C THR A 26 -4.45 33.67 -3.21
N VAL A 27 -3.89 33.65 -4.43
CA VAL A 27 -4.18 32.59 -5.40
C VAL A 27 -3.67 31.24 -4.92
N LEU A 28 -2.48 31.17 -4.31
CA LEU A 28 -1.96 29.92 -3.75
C LEU A 28 -2.79 29.43 -2.56
N LEU A 29 -3.25 30.34 -1.71
CA LEU A 29 -4.15 30.01 -0.60
C LEU A 29 -5.49 29.46 -1.11
N LEU A 30 -6.08 30.11 -2.11
CA LEU A 30 -7.32 29.64 -2.75
C LEU A 30 -7.12 28.30 -3.47
N ALA A 31 -5.98 28.08 -4.12
CA ALA A 31 -5.64 26.79 -4.72
C ALA A 31 -5.52 25.69 -3.65
N TRP A 32 -4.91 25.98 -2.50
CA TRP A 32 -4.88 25.04 -1.38
C TRP A 32 -6.30 24.73 -0.89
N ILE A 33 -7.09 25.75 -0.57
CA ILE A 33 -8.46 25.57 -0.08
C ILE A 33 -9.30 24.77 -1.09
N SER A 34 -9.20 25.08 -2.39
CA SER A 34 -9.91 24.35 -3.45
C SER A 34 -9.45 22.89 -3.56
N GLY A 35 -8.13 22.64 -3.48
CA GLY A 35 -7.58 21.29 -3.49
C GLY A 35 -8.00 20.48 -2.26
N PHE A 36 -8.04 21.09 -1.08
CA PHE A 36 -8.51 20.46 0.15
C PHE A 36 -10.01 20.14 0.06
N SER A 37 -10.84 21.14 -0.26
CA SER A 37 -12.30 21.01 -0.30
C SER A 37 -12.80 20.01 -1.34
N SER A 38 -12.16 19.96 -2.53
CA SER A 38 -12.54 19.01 -3.59
C SER A 38 -12.32 17.54 -3.20
N ARG A 39 -11.52 17.25 -2.17
CA ARG A 39 -11.23 15.88 -1.71
C ARG A 39 -12.14 15.40 -0.58
N LEU A 40 -13.08 16.23 -0.11
CA LEU A 40 -13.93 15.93 1.05
C LEU A 40 -15.26 15.25 0.70
N PHE A 41 -15.61 15.08 -0.58
CA PHE A 41 -16.91 14.54 -0.99
C PHE A 41 -17.24 13.18 -0.35
N ALA A 42 -16.27 12.27 -0.24
CA ALA A 42 -16.48 10.97 0.39
C ALA A 42 -16.82 11.11 1.88
N VAL A 43 -16.06 11.95 2.60
CA VAL A 43 -16.28 12.21 4.03
C VAL A 43 -17.61 12.93 4.29
N ILE A 44 -18.01 13.86 3.43
CA ILE A 44 -19.27 14.62 3.56
C ILE A 44 -20.49 13.72 3.30
N ARG A 45 -20.41 12.80 2.33
CA ARG A 45 -21.52 11.93 1.93
C ARG A 45 -21.68 10.68 2.79
N PHE A 46 -20.60 10.24 3.41
CA PHE A 46 -20.54 9.03 4.22
C PHE A 46 -19.98 9.42 5.59
N GLU A 47 -18.95 8.72 6.04
CA GLU A 47 -18.31 8.93 7.33
C GLU A 47 -16.81 9.17 7.12
N SER A 48 -16.16 9.80 8.09
CA SER A 48 -14.71 9.96 8.13
C SER A 48 -14.04 8.63 8.52
N ILE A 49 -13.96 7.71 7.55
CA ILE A 49 -13.30 6.42 7.68
C ILE A 49 -12.26 6.25 6.59
N ILE A 50 -11.34 5.32 6.82
CA ILE A 50 -10.35 4.91 5.84
C ILE A 50 -11.05 4.12 4.74
N HIS A 51 -10.69 4.40 3.49
CA HIS A 51 -11.23 3.75 2.31
C HIS A 51 -10.21 2.80 1.69
N GLU A 52 -10.65 1.95 0.76
CA GLU A 52 -9.84 0.97 0.03
C GLU A 52 -9.27 -0.15 0.92
N PHE A 53 -8.44 -1.01 0.34
CA PHE A 53 -7.86 -2.19 1.02
C PHE A 53 -6.50 -1.85 1.64
N ASP A 54 -5.60 -1.22 0.86
CA ASP A 54 -4.22 -0.93 1.26
C ASP A 54 -4.07 0.02 2.47
N PRO A 55 -4.84 1.11 2.58
CA PRO A 55 -4.71 2.05 3.68
C PRO A 55 -4.94 1.48 5.09
N TRP A 56 -5.62 0.34 5.23
CA TRP A 56 -5.87 -0.30 6.54
C TRP A 56 -4.58 -0.78 7.22
N PHE A 57 -3.62 -1.29 6.44
CA PHE A 57 -2.31 -1.65 6.96
C PHE A 57 -1.54 -0.42 7.40
N ASN A 58 -1.52 0.62 6.57
CA ASN A 58 -0.83 1.86 6.90
C ASN A 58 -1.38 2.45 8.20
N TYR A 59 -2.69 2.47 8.37
CA TYR A 59 -3.32 2.95 9.60
C TYR A 59 -3.00 2.09 10.81
N ARG A 60 -3.08 0.76 10.69
CA ARG A 60 -2.72 -0.16 11.77
C ARG A 60 -1.26 0.03 12.20
N ALA A 61 -0.36 0.17 11.23
CA ALA A 61 1.05 0.44 11.46
C ALA A 61 1.27 1.80 12.15
N THR A 62 0.58 2.86 11.71
CA THR A 62 0.63 4.18 12.34
C THR A 62 0.09 4.16 13.76
N ALA A 63 -1.05 3.50 13.99
CA ALA A 63 -1.64 3.34 15.32
C ALA A 63 -0.68 2.59 16.25
N TYR A 64 -0.06 1.51 15.78
CA TYR A 64 0.96 0.77 16.54
C TYR A 64 2.15 1.66 16.89
N MET A 65 2.67 2.46 15.95
CA MET A 65 3.79 3.36 16.17
C MET A 65 3.48 4.46 17.19
N VAL A 66 2.27 5.04 17.13
CA VAL A 66 1.83 6.07 18.09
C VAL A 66 1.66 5.50 19.50
N GLN A 67 1.16 4.27 19.63
CA GLN A 67 0.93 3.63 20.92
C GLN A 67 2.21 3.07 21.55
N ASN A 68 3.10 2.47 20.76
CA ASN A 68 4.27 1.74 21.26
C ASN A 68 5.60 2.50 21.09
N GLY A 69 5.60 3.62 20.35
CA GLY A 69 6.78 4.40 20.04
C GLY A 69 7.56 3.91 18.82
N PHE A 70 8.48 4.76 18.34
CA PHE A 70 9.21 4.55 17.09
C PHE A 70 10.14 3.33 17.11
N TYR A 71 10.88 3.10 18.20
CA TYR A 71 11.83 1.98 18.29
C TYR A 71 11.14 0.62 18.28
N ASN A 72 9.97 0.52 18.92
CA ASN A 72 9.17 -0.71 18.89
C ASN A 72 8.54 -0.92 17.52
N PHE A 73 8.10 0.14 16.86
CA PHE A 73 7.63 0.08 15.47
C PHE A 73 8.71 -0.42 14.50
N LEU A 74 9.94 0.10 14.60
CA LEU A 74 11.04 -0.30 13.73
C LEU A 74 11.42 -1.80 13.89
N ASN A 75 11.24 -2.34 15.10
CA ASN A 75 11.49 -3.76 15.41
C ASN A 75 10.21 -4.60 15.47
N TRP A 76 9.10 -4.10 14.92
CA TRP A 76 7.81 -4.76 15.04
C TRP A 76 7.74 -6.04 14.19
N PHE A 77 7.59 -7.17 14.88
CA PHE A 77 7.19 -8.44 14.29
C PHE A 77 5.69 -8.64 14.49
N ASP A 78 4.95 -8.66 13.38
CA ASP A 78 3.52 -8.87 13.37
C ASP A 78 3.20 -10.35 13.20
N GLU A 79 2.84 -11.00 14.30
CA GLU A 79 2.42 -12.40 14.35
C GLU A 79 0.97 -12.62 13.86
N ARG A 80 0.19 -11.54 13.70
CA ARG A 80 -1.23 -11.62 13.30
C ARG A 80 -1.45 -11.60 11.78
N ALA A 81 -0.39 -11.47 10.99
CA ALA A 81 -0.47 -11.52 9.54
C ALA A 81 0.48 -12.60 9.01
N TRP A 82 0.15 -13.20 7.88
CA TRP A 82 0.92 -14.28 7.26
C TRP A 82 1.10 -15.51 8.17
N TYR A 83 0.08 -15.93 8.90
CA TYR A 83 0.16 -17.19 9.65
C TYR A 83 0.46 -18.37 8.70
N PRO A 84 1.43 -19.26 9.03
CA PRO A 84 2.20 -19.38 10.28
C PRO A 84 3.58 -18.66 10.31
N LEU A 85 3.90 -17.88 9.27
CA LEU A 85 5.21 -17.24 9.07
C LEU A 85 5.42 -15.98 9.92
N GLY A 86 4.38 -15.15 10.05
CA GLY A 86 4.51 -13.79 10.59
C GLY A 86 5.15 -12.80 9.61
N ARG A 87 5.08 -11.50 9.91
CA ARG A 87 5.67 -10.43 9.08
C ARG A 87 6.53 -9.48 9.91
N ILE A 88 7.80 -9.31 9.51
CA ILE A 88 8.68 -8.27 10.09
C ILE A 88 8.31 -6.92 9.47
N VAL A 89 7.46 -6.13 10.12
CA VAL A 89 6.88 -4.91 9.53
C VAL A 89 7.93 -3.83 9.34
N GLY A 90 8.73 -3.51 10.36
CA GLY A 90 9.70 -2.40 10.28
C GLY A 90 10.79 -2.58 9.21
N GLY A 91 11.07 -3.82 8.81
CA GLY A 91 11.99 -4.15 7.72
C GLY A 91 11.32 -4.32 6.35
N THR A 92 9.99 -4.36 6.28
CA THR A 92 9.22 -4.67 5.04
C THR A 92 8.25 -3.55 4.63
N VAL A 93 8.42 -2.34 5.18
CA VAL A 93 7.57 -1.18 4.88
C VAL A 93 8.40 0.09 4.70
N TYR A 94 7.87 1.02 3.91
CA TYR A 94 8.34 2.39 3.82
C TYR A 94 7.77 3.22 4.99
N PRO A 95 8.59 3.67 5.96
CA PRO A 95 8.08 4.24 7.22
C PRO A 95 7.66 5.72 7.11
N GLY A 96 7.87 6.37 5.96
CA GLY A 96 7.71 7.82 5.79
C GLY A 96 6.28 8.30 6.03
N LEU A 97 5.28 7.55 5.57
CA LEU A 97 3.87 7.89 5.78
C LEU A 97 3.51 7.84 7.27
N MET A 98 3.87 6.75 7.96
CA MET A 98 3.59 6.55 9.38
C MET A 98 4.29 7.62 10.23
N ILE A 99 5.59 7.87 10.00
CA ILE A 99 6.37 8.88 10.72
C ILE A 99 5.75 10.27 10.54
N THR A 100 5.29 10.61 9.33
CA THR A 100 4.69 11.91 9.04
C THR A 100 3.40 12.12 9.83
N SER A 101 2.47 11.16 9.79
CA SER A 101 1.23 11.23 10.57
C SER A 101 1.46 11.18 12.08
N GLY A 102 2.38 10.33 12.55
CA GLY A 102 2.71 10.23 13.96
C GLY A 102 3.39 11.50 14.49
N GLY A 103 4.23 12.14 13.68
CA GLY A 103 4.83 13.43 13.97
C GLY A 103 3.78 14.54 14.07
N ILE A 104 2.84 14.61 13.13
CA ILE A 104 1.72 15.55 13.20
C ILE A 104 0.88 15.31 14.45
N HIS A 105 0.56 14.05 14.76
CA HIS A 105 -0.17 13.66 15.97
C HIS A 105 0.54 14.09 17.25
N TYR A 106 1.86 13.87 17.33
CA TYR A 106 2.69 14.26 18.47
C TYR A 106 2.74 15.78 18.65
N VAL A 107 2.88 16.55 17.56
CA VAL A 107 2.88 18.02 17.61
C VAL A 107 1.52 18.53 18.08
N LEU A 108 0.40 18.02 17.53
CA LEU A 108 -0.94 18.44 17.94
C LEU A 108 -1.25 18.11 19.40
N HIS A 109 -0.85 16.93 19.88
CA HIS A 109 -0.99 16.56 21.29
C HIS A 109 -0.12 17.42 22.21
N SER A 110 1.10 17.77 21.77
CA SER A 110 1.99 18.67 22.52
C SER A 110 1.44 20.10 22.61
N LEU A 111 0.57 20.50 21.67
CA LEU A 111 -0.19 21.74 21.69
C LEU A 111 -1.54 21.63 22.41
N ASN A 112 -1.82 20.52 23.09
CA ASN A 112 -3.08 20.22 23.78
C ASN A 112 -4.31 20.22 22.85
N ILE A 113 -4.14 19.82 21.59
CA ILE A 113 -5.24 19.59 20.64
C ILE A 113 -5.37 18.06 20.47
N PRO A 114 -6.21 17.38 21.28
CA PRO A 114 -6.32 15.93 21.26
C PRO A 114 -7.14 15.46 20.04
N VAL A 115 -6.48 15.26 18.91
CA VAL A 115 -7.07 14.70 17.69
C VAL A 115 -6.75 13.22 17.60
N HIS A 116 -7.76 12.37 17.41
CA HIS A 116 -7.54 10.93 17.25
C HIS A 116 -6.70 10.63 16.00
N ILE A 117 -5.81 9.64 16.09
CA ILE A 117 -4.88 9.31 14.99
C ILE A 117 -5.59 8.97 13.67
N ARG A 118 -6.78 8.36 13.74
CA ARG A 118 -7.62 8.08 12.56
C ARG A 118 -7.93 9.33 11.76
N ASP A 119 -8.31 10.42 12.41
CA ASP A 119 -8.75 11.63 11.73
C ASP A 119 -7.55 12.31 11.03
N ILE A 120 -6.37 12.25 11.66
CA ILE A 120 -5.11 12.69 11.02
C ILE A 120 -4.81 11.85 9.78
N CYS A 121 -4.97 10.53 9.84
CA CYS A 121 -4.75 9.64 8.68
C CYS A 121 -5.74 9.95 7.55
N VAL A 122 -7.02 10.19 7.86
CA VAL A 122 -8.07 10.53 6.88
C VAL A 122 -7.79 11.86 6.17
N PHE A 123 -7.37 12.90 6.91
CA PHE A 123 -7.15 14.25 6.37
C PHE A 123 -5.71 14.55 5.92
N LEU A 124 -4.80 13.57 5.98
CA LEU A 124 -3.41 13.76 5.58
C LEU A 124 -3.28 14.09 4.08
N ALA A 125 -3.88 13.26 3.21
CA ALA A 125 -3.76 13.42 1.76
C ALA A 125 -4.32 14.78 1.25
N PRO A 126 -5.51 15.25 1.69
CA PRO A 126 -5.98 16.60 1.38
C PRO A 126 -5.02 17.70 1.80
N THR A 127 -4.38 17.58 2.97
CA THR A 127 -3.41 18.57 3.46
C THR A 127 -2.16 18.61 2.57
N PHE A 128 -1.63 17.45 2.22
CA PHE A 128 -0.47 17.32 1.33
C PHE A 128 -0.77 17.70 -0.13
N SER A 129 -2.03 17.66 -0.56
CA SER A 129 -2.43 18.14 -1.89
C SER A 129 -2.18 19.65 -2.05
N GLY A 130 -2.42 20.45 -1.00
CA GLY A 130 -2.12 21.88 -1.00
C GLY A 130 -0.61 22.16 -1.04
N LEU A 131 0.17 21.39 -0.29
CA LEU A 131 1.64 21.43 -0.37
C LEU A 131 2.16 21.05 -1.76
N THR A 132 1.52 20.08 -2.41
CA THR A 132 1.81 19.68 -3.80
C THR A 132 1.54 20.83 -4.79
N ALA A 133 0.45 21.58 -4.61
CA ALA A 133 0.15 22.76 -5.42
C ALA A 133 1.23 23.85 -5.25
N ILE A 134 1.67 24.10 -4.02
CA ILE A 134 2.78 25.04 -3.74
C ILE A 134 4.09 24.55 -4.37
N SER A 135 4.42 23.27 -4.22
CA SER A 135 5.64 22.70 -4.82
C SER A 135 5.63 22.80 -6.35
N THR A 136 4.46 22.61 -6.96
CA THR A 136 4.28 22.71 -8.42
C THR A 136 4.41 24.17 -8.90
N TYR A 137 3.93 25.13 -8.11
CA TYR A 137 4.19 26.56 -8.34
C TYR A 137 5.70 26.84 -8.34
N LEU A 138 6.42 26.36 -7.34
CA LEU A 138 7.88 26.58 -7.20
C LEU A 138 8.65 25.98 -8.38
N LEU A 139 8.35 24.73 -8.76
CA LEU A 139 8.98 24.08 -9.92
C LEU A 139 8.72 24.84 -11.22
N THR A 140 7.46 25.19 -11.49
CA THR A 140 7.06 25.84 -12.74
C THR A 140 7.59 27.28 -12.83
N LYS A 141 7.66 27.99 -11.70
CA LYS A 141 8.28 29.32 -11.62
C LYS A 141 9.75 29.30 -12.02
N GLU A 142 10.49 28.24 -11.68
CA GLU A 142 11.89 28.10 -12.06
C GLU A 142 12.09 27.85 -13.56
N LEU A 143 11.09 27.29 -14.24
CA LEU A 143 11.14 26.94 -15.66
C LEU A 143 10.71 28.08 -16.59
N TRP A 144 9.74 28.89 -16.14
CA TRP A 144 9.12 29.90 -16.99
C TRP A 144 8.89 31.23 -16.27
N SER A 145 7.71 31.44 -15.70
CA SER A 145 7.33 32.69 -15.04
C SER A 145 6.42 32.43 -13.84
N PRO A 146 6.31 33.39 -12.91
CA PRO A 146 5.38 33.26 -11.77
C PRO A 146 3.93 33.05 -12.20
N GLY A 147 3.50 33.64 -13.32
CA GLY A 147 2.15 33.46 -13.86
C GLY A 147 1.88 32.03 -14.30
N ALA A 148 2.82 31.41 -15.03
CA ALA A 148 2.73 30.00 -15.40
C ALA A 148 2.69 29.09 -14.17
N GLY A 149 3.47 29.44 -13.12
CA GLY A 149 3.44 28.71 -11.85
C GLY A 149 2.09 28.78 -11.13
N LEU A 150 1.42 29.92 -11.15
CA LEU A 150 0.09 30.06 -10.54
C LEU A 150 -0.95 29.20 -11.27
N PHE A 151 -0.92 29.19 -12.62
CA PHE A 151 -1.78 28.30 -13.40
C PHE A 151 -1.50 26.82 -13.10
N ALA A 152 -0.23 26.42 -13.05
CA ALA A 152 0.14 25.04 -12.74
C ALA A 152 -0.32 24.60 -11.34
N ALA A 153 -0.22 25.47 -10.34
CA ALA A 153 -0.75 25.21 -8.99
C ALA A 153 -2.27 25.06 -8.97
N CYS A 154 -3.01 25.93 -9.67
CA CYS A 154 -4.45 25.82 -9.78
C CYS A 154 -4.89 24.55 -10.52
N PHE A 155 -4.16 24.13 -11.57
CA PHE A 155 -4.48 22.90 -12.29
C PHE A 155 -4.27 21.65 -11.44
N ILE A 156 -3.11 21.50 -10.79
CA ILE A 156 -2.83 20.29 -9.99
C ILE A 156 -3.69 20.21 -8.73
N ALA A 157 -4.18 21.34 -8.20
CA ALA A 157 -5.06 21.35 -7.05
C ALA A 157 -6.36 20.57 -7.28
N ILE A 158 -6.95 20.67 -8.49
CA ILE A 158 -8.26 20.09 -8.80
C ILE A 158 -8.23 18.95 -9.84
N VAL A 159 -7.06 18.57 -10.37
CA VAL A 159 -6.97 17.57 -11.44
C VAL A 159 -7.45 16.18 -10.97
N PRO A 160 -8.43 15.55 -11.65
CA PRO A 160 -9.01 14.28 -11.24
C PRO A 160 -8.01 13.14 -11.13
N GLY A 161 -7.05 13.06 -12.06
CA GLY A 161 -6.02 12.02 -12.02
C GLY A 161 -5.25 11.98 -10.70
N TYR A 162 -4.90 13.14 -10.12
CA TYR A 162 -4.25 13.18 -8.80
C TYR A 162 -5.26 13.00 -7.65
N ILE A 163 -6.48 13.52 -7.78
CA ILE A 163 -7.52 13.37 -6.76
C ILE A 163 -7.85 11.89 -6.53
N SER A 164 -7.89 11.07 -7.58
CA SER A 164 -8.23 9.64 -7.49
C SER A 164 -7.45 8.86 -6.43
N ARG A 165 -6.20 9.26 -6.14
CA ARG A 165 -5.30 8.65 -5.13
C ARG A 165 -5.05 9.53 -3.92
N SER A 166 -5.78 10.64 -3.78
CA SER A 166 -5.60 11.60 -2.70
C SER A 166 -6.91 12.11 -2.09
N VAL A 167 -8.02 11.39 -2.30
CA VAL A 167 -9.31 11.65 -1.63
C VAL A 167 -9.15 11.51 -0.11
N ALA A 168 -9.90 12.29 0.66
CA ALA A 168 -9.93 12.15 2.11
C ALA A 168 -10.40 10.73 2.50
N GLY A 169 -9.64 10.06 3.37
CA GLY A 169 -9.84 8.65 3.72
C GLY A 169 -8.94 7.67 2.97
N SER A 170 -8.34 8.09 1.84
CA SER A 170 -7.32 7.30 1.11
C SER A 170 -5.94 7.51 1.74
N TYR A 171 -5.68 6.85 2.87
CA TYR A 171 -4.40 6.92 3.60
C TYR A 171 -3.34 6.00 2.98
N ASP A 172 -2.92 6.34 1.76
CA ASP A 172 -1.89 5.63 1.02
C ASP A 172 -0.64 6.48 0.78
N ASN A 173 0.45 5.82 0.41
CA ASN A 173 1.78 6.41 0.26
C ASN A 173 1.84 7.48 -0.84
N GLU A 174 1.04 7.32 -1.90
CA GLU A 174 0.91 8.23 -3.05
C GLU A 174 0.53 9.65 -2.60
N GLY A 175 -0.27 9.77 -1.53
CA GLY A 175 -0.74 11.06 -1.01
C GLY A 175 0.41 12.00 -0.62
N ILE A 176 1.48 11.46 -0.04
CA ILE A 176 2.69 12.22 0.32
C ILE A 176 3.79 12.13 -0.74
N ALA A 177 3.81 11.06 -1.54
CA ALA A 177 4.86 10.81 -2.51
C ALA A 177 4.88 11.83 -3.64
N ILE A 178 3.70 12.25 -4.14
CA ILE A 178 3.63 13.25 -5.22
C ILE A 178 4.18 14.61 -4.76
N PHE A 179 3.90 15.00 -3.51
CA PHE A 179 4.52 16.18 -2.91
C PHE A 179 6.05 16.04 -2.87
N ALA A 180 6.55 14.95 -2.30
CA ALA A 180 7.99 14.71 -2.16
C ALA A 180 8.71 14.67 -3.52
N LEU A 181 8.09 14.07 -4.52
CA LEU A 181 8.61 14.00 -5.90
C LEU A 181 8.71 15.39 -6.52
N GLN A 182 7.62 16.18 -6.49
CA GLN A 182 7.62 17.53 -7.06
C GLN A 182 8.59 18.46 -6.35
N PHE A 183 8.73 18.31 -5.02
CA PHE A 183 9.64 19.12 -4.23
C PHE A 183 11.11 18.76 -4.51
N THR A 184 11.41 17.46 -4.67
CA THR A 184 12.73 16.97 -5.06
C THR A 184 13.12 17.50 -6.45
N TYR A 185 12.19 17.49 -7.41
CA TYR A 185 12.44 18.05 -8.75
C TYR A 185 12.66 19.55 -8.75
N TYR A 186 11.90 20.30 -7.95
CA TYR A 186 12.15 21.73 -7.76
C TYR A 186 13.56 21.99 -7.22
N LEU A 187 13.96 21.27 -6.16
CA LEU A 187 15.28 21.44 -5.55
C LEU A 187 16.41 21.00 -6.49
N TRP A 188 16.21 19.94 -7.26
CA TRP A 188 17.15 19.50 -8.29
C TRP A 188 17.36 20.57 -9.37
N VAL A 189 16.27 21.08 -9.96
CA VAL A 189 16.32 22.15 -10.98
C VAL A 189 17.01 23.40 -10.42
N LYS A 190 16.65 23.79 -9.19
CA LYS A 190 17.27 24.93 -8.52
C LYS A 190 18.75 24.71 -8.25
N SER A 191 19.15 23.50 -7.89
CA SER A 191 20.56 23.13 -7.72
C SER A 191 21.32 23.28 -9.05
N VAL A 192 20.81 22.73 -10.15
CA VAL A 192 21.47 22.82 -11.47
C VAL A 192 21.62 24.26 -11.94
N LYS A 193 20.59 25.09 -11.76
CA LYS A 193 20.64 26.52 -12.15
C LYS A 193 21.68 27.31 -11.36
N THR A 194 21.73 27.10 -10.04
CA THR A 194 22.60 27.85 -9.13
C THR A 194 24.02 27.28 -9.04
N GLY A 195 24.19 25.97 -9.17
CA GLY A 195 25.44 25.24 -8.93
C GLY A 195 25.85 25.14 -7.47
N SER A 196 24.95 25.43 -6.52
CA SER A 196 25.25 25.43 -5.09
C SER A 196 25.15 24.04 -4.46
N ILE A 197 26.14 23.72 -3.62
CA ILE A 197 26.16 22.52 -2.78
C ILE A 197 24.95 22.50 -1.83
N PHE A 198 24.58 23.65 -1.24
CA PHE A 198 23.44 23.73 -0.32
C PHE A 198 22.14 23.21 -0.96
N TRP A 199 21.81 23.68 -2.17
CA TRP A 199 20.61 23.22 -2.88
C TRP A 199 20.70 21.74 -3.29
N SER A 200 21.91 21.23 -3.55
CA SER A 200 22.10 19.80 -3.83
C SER A 200 21.90 18.93 -2.57
N CYS A 201 22.42 19.36 -1.41
CA CYS A 201 22.19 18.69 -0.13
C CYS A 201 20.70 18.69 0.23
N MET A 202 19.99 19.81 0.04
CA MET A 202 18.54 19.86 0.25
C MET A 202 17.79 18.93 -0.71
N ALA A 203 18.21 18.85 -1.98
CA ALA A 203 17.65 17.89 -2.94
C ALA A 203 17.88 16.44 -2.49
N ALA A 204 19.06 16.11 -1.94
CA ALA A 204 19.35 14.79 -1.41
C ALA A 204 18.53 14.45 -0.16
N LEU A 205 18.30 15.41 0.74
CA LEU A 205 17.41 15.24 1.90
C LEU A 205 15.95 15.06 1.49
N SER A 206 15.47 15.82 0.51
CA SER A 206 14.14 15.65 -0.08
C SER A 206 14.00 14.29 -0.76
N TYR A 207 15.04 13.83 -1.45
CA TYR A 207 15.10 12.50 -2.03
C TYR A 207 15.09 11.41 -0.95
N PHE A 208 15.79 11.59 0.17
CA PHE A 208 15.72 10.66 1.30
C PHE A 208 14.30 10.55 1.87
N TYR A 209 13.59 11.67 2.03
CA TYR A 209 12.18 11.66 2.43
C TYR A 209 11.30 10.94 1.39
N MET A 210 11.56 11.12 0.10
CA MET A 210 10.87 10.36 -0.95
C MET A 210 11.12 8.86 -0.85
N VAL A 211 12.39 8.44 -0.64
CA VAL A 211 12.78 7.03 -0.49
C VAL A 211 12.10 6.40 0.74
N SER A 212 11.94 7.15 1.83
CA SER A 212 11.26 6.66 3.01
C SER A 212 9.73 6.59 2.85
N ALA A 213 9.16 7.37 1.93
CA ALA A 213 7.72 7.46 1.69
C ALA A 213 7.20 6.46 0.65
N TRP A 214 7.89 6.28 -0.48
CA TRP A 214 7.34 5.50 -1.60
C TRP A 214 8.40 4.84 -2.48
N GLY A 215 8.07 3.64 -2.99
CA GLY A 215 8.95 2.84 -3.85
C GLY A 215 9.29 3.45 -5.20
N GLY A 216 8.53 4.45 -5.66
CA GLY A 216 8.84 5.15 -6.92
C GLY A 216 10.02 6.12 -6.84
N TYR A 217 10.78 6.14 -5.75
CA TYR A 217 12.11 6.79 -5.70
C TYR A 217 13.04 6.29 -6.82
N VAL A 218 12.86 5.04 -7.28
CA VAL A 218 13.57 4.45 -8.42
C VAL A 218 13.35 5.27 -9.70
N PHE A 219 12.19 5.92 -9.85
CA PHE A 219 11.93 6.81 -10.98
C PHE A 219 12.80 8.08 -10.92
N ILE A 220 12.92 8.71 -9.75
CA ILE A 220 13.74 9.92 -9.55
C ILE A 220 15.21 9.62 -9.84
N ILE A 221 15.74 8.54 -9.25
CA ILE A 221 17.16 8.18 -9.37
C ILE A 221 17.53 7.69 -10.76
N ASN A 222 16.56 7.38 -11.64
CA ASN A 222 16.83 7.09 -13.05
C ASN A 222 16.63 8.32 -13.96
N LEU A 223 15.68 9.20 -13.63
CA LEU A 223 15.41 10.40 -14.40
C LEU A 223 16.50 11.47 -14.25
N ILE A 224 17.02 11.67 -13.02
CA ILE A 224 18.08 12.65 -12.77
C ILE A 224 19.37 12.30 -13.54
N PRO A 225 19.89 11.06 -13.49
CA PRO A 225 21.03 10.67 -14.31
C PRO A 225 20.75 10.73 -15.80
N LEU A 226 19.54 10.36 -16.25
CA LEU A 226 19.15 10.48 -17.65
C LEU A 226 19.22 11.94 -18.13
N HIS A 227 18.78 12.88 -17.29
CA HIS A 227 18.92 14.31 -17.56
C HIS A 227 20.38 14.76 -17.64
N VAL A 228 21.22 14.37 -16.68
CA VAL A 228 22.66 14.68 -16.71
C VAL A 228 23.31 14.08 -17.95
N PHE A 229 23.00 12.84 -18.30
CA PHE A 229 23.50 12.17 -19.48
C PHE A 229 23.07 12.88 -20.77
N ALA A 230 21.81 13.30 -20.87
CA ALA A 230 21.33 14.07 -22.01
C ALA A 230 22.06 15.40 -22.16
N LEU A 231 22.31 16.13 -21.06
CA LEU A 231 23.12 17.36 -21.09
C LEU A 231 24.55 17.10 -21.58
N LEU A 232 25.16 15.98 -21.17
CA LEU A 232 26.49 15.58 -21.66
C LEU A 232 26.48 15.29 -23.16
N VAL A 233 25.48 14.55 -23.66
CA VAL A 233 25.33 14.25 -25.10
C VAL A 233 25.11 15.51 -25.93
N MET A 234 24.38 16.49 -25.38
CA MET A 234 24.17 17.81 -26.01
C MET A 234 25.41 18.71 -25.94
N GLY A 235 26.52 18.25 -25.32
CA GLY A 235 27.73 19.04 -25.13
C GLY A 235 27.63 20.15 -24.09
N ARG A 236 26.54 20.17 -23.30
CA ARG A 236 26.24 21.19 -22.27
C ARG A 236 26.81 20.83 -20.90
N TYR A 237 28.07 20.43 -20.87
CA TYR A 237 28.77 20.21 -19.59
C TYR A 237 29.08 21.55 -18.91
N SER A 238 28.79 21.65 -17.61
CA SER A 238 29.14 22.79 -16.78
C SER A 238 29.64 22.34 -15.39
N ASN A 239 30.47 23.17 -14.74
CA ASN A 239 30.91 22.91 -13.37
C ASN A 239 29.74 22.90 -12.38
N ARG A 240 28.66 23.63 -12.67
CA ARG A 240 27.42 23.62 -11.88
C ARG A 240 26.76 22.25 -11.92
N LEU A 241 26.67 21.65 -13.11
CA LEU A 241 26.13 20.30 -13.29
C LEU A 241 26.97 19.27 -12.53
N PHE A 242 28.30 19.42 -12.57
CA PHE A 242 29.22 18.57 -11.83
C PHE A 242 28.97 18.64 -10.31
N THR A 243 29.02 19.84 -9.72
CA THR A 243 28.82 20.02 -8.27
C THR A 243 27.44 19.57 -7.81
N SER A 244 26.39 19.88 -8.57
CA SER A 244 25.01 19.49 -8.28
C SER A 244 24.82 17.98 -8.28
N TYR A 245 25.22 17.27 -9.34
CA TYR A 245 24.96 15.84 -9.47
C TYR A 245 25.80 14.98 -8.52
N THR A 246 27.10 15.29 -8.40
CA THR A 246 28.02 14.51 -7.56
C THR A 246 27.63 14.57 -6.08
N THR A 247 27.33 15.77 -5.58
CA THR A 247 26.85 15.98 -4.20
C THR A 247 25.52 15.25 -3.98
N PHE A 248 24.58 15.38 -4.92
CA PHE A 248 23.26 14.73 -4.84
C PHE A 248 23.39 13.21 -4.81
N TYR A 249 24.21 12.64 -5.69
CA TYR A 249 24.38 11.20 -5.81
C TYR A 249 25.02 10.60 -4.55
N ILE A 250 26.12 11.18 -4.05
CA ILE A 250 26.83 10.65 -2.87
C ILE A 250 25.92 10.67 -1.64
N LEU A 251 25.31 11.83 -1.35
CA LEU A 251 24.43 11.96 -0.18
C LEU A 251 23.15 11.14 -0.35
N GLY A 252 22.53 11.20 -1.54
CA GLY A 252 21.31 10.44 -1.83
C GLY A 252 21.51 8.93 -1.72
N LEU A 253 22.68 8.42 -2.15
CA LEU A 253 23.04 7.01 -2.02
C LEU A 253 23.22 6.59 -0.55
N LEU A 254 23.97 7.37 0.24
CA LEU A 254 24.22 7.05 1.65
C LEU A 254 22.95 7.13 2.49
N LEU A 255 22.10 8.12 2.21
CA LEU A 255 20.83 8.30 2.91
C LEU A 255 19.80 7.23 2.53
N SER A 256 19.69 6.87 1.25
CA SER A 256 18.72 5.85 0.84
C SER A 256 19.00 4.48 1.47
N MET A 257 20.27 4.13 1.69
CA MET A 257 20.67 2.89 2.38
C MET A 257 20.26 2.81 3.84
N GLN A 258 19.92 3.93 4.49
CA GLN A 258 19.51 3.93 5.90
C GLN A 258 18.09 3.39 6.09
N ILE A 259 17.27 3.33 5.04
CA ILE A 259 15.92 2.77 5.12
C ILE A 259 16.04 1.24 5.12
N PRO A 260 15.60 0.53 6.18
CA PRO A 260 15.82 -0.92 6.31
C PRO A 260 15.28 -1.73 5.13
N PHE A 261 14.12 -1.33 4.59
CA PHE A 261 13.51 -1.98 3.43
C PHE A 261 14.35 -1.86 2.16
N VAL A 262 15.09 -0.76 2.01
CA VAL A 262 15.97 -0.50 0.86
C VAL A 262 17.32 -1.18 1.06
N GLY A 263 17.92 -1.03 2.25
CA GLY A 263 19.21 -1.61 2.61
C GLY A 263 20.28 -1.40 1.52
N PHE A 264 20.88 -2.49 1.03
CA PHE A 264 21.93 -2.45 0.00
C PHE A 264 21.41 -2.57 -1.45
N GLN A 265 20.10 -2.44 -1.68
CA GLN A 265 19.53 -2.46 -3.04
C GLN A 265 20.20 -1.44 -3.99
N PRO A 266 20.49 -0.18 -3.57
CA PRO A 266 21.11 0.80 -4.46
C PRO A 266 22.48 0.41 -5.04
N ILE A 267 23.18 -0.54 -4.42
CA ILE A 267 24.46 -1.09 -4.93
C ILE A 267 24.23 -2.38 -5.72
N ARG A 268 23.31 -3.24 -5.27
CA ARG A 268 23.19 -4.62 -5.79
C ARG A 268 22.21 -4.75 -6.95
N THR A 269 21.21 -3.86 -7.08
CA THR A 269 20.18 -3.99 -8.12
C THR A 269 20.53 -3.22 -9.38
N SER A 270 20.19 -3.78 -10.54
CA SER A 270 20.41 -3.14 -11.84
C SER A 270 19.65 -1.81 -12.01
N GLU A 271 18.59 -1.60 -11.23
CA GLU A 271 17.70 -0.42 -11.28
C GLU A 271 18.42 0.89 -10.91
N HIS A 272 19.51 0.82 -10.13
CA HIS A 272 20.27 1.98 -9.67
C HIS A 272 21.57 2.20 -10.46
N MET A 273 21.93 1.25 -11.34
CA MET A 273 23.21 1.27 -12.04
C MET A 273 23.36 2.45 -13.02
N ALA A 274 22.24 2.99 -13.53
CA ALA A 274 22.27 4.19 -14.36
C ALA A 274 22.86 5.39 -13.59
N ALA A 275 22.51 5.55 -12.31
CA ALA A 275 23.02 6.63 -11.48
C ALA A 275 24.53 6.50 -11.24
N SER A 276 25.00 5.30 -10.89
CA SER A 276 26.42 5.01 -10.70
C SER A 276 27.22 5.17 -11.98
N GLY A 277 26.68 4.70 -13.12
CA GLY A 277 27.30 4.82 -14.43
C GLY A 277 27.47 6.26 -14.89
N VAL A 278 26.42 7.09 -14.75
CA VAL A 278 26.49 8.52 -15.07
C VAL A 278 27.41 9.27 -14.10
N PHE A 279 27.47 8.86 -12.82
CA PHE A 279 28.41 9.42 -11.86
C PHE A 279 29.86 9.18 -12.27
N ALA A 280 30.22 7.94 -12.60
CA ALA A 280 31.56 7.61 -13.09
C ALA A 280 31.89 8.34 -14.40
N LEU A 281 30.93 8.42 -15.33
CA LEU A 281 31.07 9.16 -16.58
C LEU A 281 31.32 10.65 -16.34
N LEU A 282 30.57 11.28 -15.43
CA LEU A 282 30.68 12.69 -15.14
C LEU A 282 32.03 13.05 -14.50
N VAL A 283 32.53 12.20 -13.59
CA VAL A 283 33.87 12.32 -13.00
C VAL A 283 34.96 12.17 -14.06
N CYS A 284 34.85 11.17 -14.95
CA CYS A 284 35.78 11.01 -16.07
C CYS A 284 35.77 12.24 -16.99
N MET A 285 34.59 12.74 -17.35
CA MET A 285 34.45 13.93 -18.21
C MET A 285 35.05 15.18 -17.57
N ALA A 286 34.88 15.37 -16.26
CA ALA A 286 35.50 16.47 -15.53
C ALA A 286 37.04 16.36 -15.53
N ALA A 287 37.58 15.16 -15.29
CA ALA A 287 39.02 14.90 -15.35
C ALA A 287 39.58 15.14 -16.75
N LEU A 288 38.90 14.67 -17.81
CA LEU A 288 39.30 14.91 -19.19
C LEU A 288 39.27 16.40 -19.56
N ARG A 289 38.26 17.16 -19.12
CA ARG A 289 38.18 18.61 -19.32
C ARG A 289 39.32 19.34 -18.60
N TYR A 290 39.67 18.90 -17.39
CA TYR A 290 40.80 19.45 -16.66
C TYR A 290 42.13 19.15 -17.35
N LEU A 291 42.35 17.92 -17.80
CA LEU A 291 43.55 17.55 -18.57
C LEU A 291 43.64 18.31 -19.90
N GLN A 292 42.51 18.55 -20.57
CA GLN A 292 42.45 19.38 -21.78
C GLN A 292 42.91 20.83 -21.53
N SER A 293 42.78 21.34 -20.30
CA SER A 293 43.26 22.68 -19.95
C SER A 293 44.77 22.75 -19.70
N ILE A 294 45.42 21.61 -19.45
CA ILE A 294 46.86 21.53 -19.14
C ILE A 294 47.66 21.05 -20.35
N LEU A 295 47.13 20.10 -21.12
CA LEU A 295 47.85 19.43 -22.22
C LEU A 295 47.68 20.15 -23.56
N SER A 296 48.68 20.03 -24.43
CA SER A 296 48.57 20.49 -25.82
C SER A 296 47.58 19.62 -26.61
N LYS A 297 47.03 20.14 -27.72
CA LYS A 297 46.03 19.41 -28.53
C LYS A 297 46.55 18.09 -29.10
N SER A 298 47.85 17.98 -29.41
CA SER A 298 48.49 16.76 -29.93
C SER A 298 48.65 15.71 -28.83
N GLU A 299 49.15 16.11 -27.66
CA GLU A 299 49.30 15.24 -26.48
C GLU A 299 47.94 14.76 -25.98
N PHE A 300 46.93 15.64 -25.96
CA PHE A 300 45.57 15.29 -25.58
C PHE A 300 44.96 14.27 -26.54
N LYS A 301 45.19 14.39 -27.85
CA LYS A 301 44.68 13.42 -28.84
C LYS A 301 45.30 12.04 -28.63
N TYR A 302 46.60 11.97 -28.37
CA TYR A 302 47.27 10.71 -28.04
C TYR A 302 46.73 10.10 -26.74
N PHE A 303 46.68 10.90 -25.66
CA PHE A 303 46.15 10.49 -24.36
C PHE A 303 44.69 10.02 -24.45
N PHE A 304 43.83 10.76 -25.16
CA PHE A 304 42.43 10.41 -25.34
C PHE A 304 42.27 9.07 -26.07
N THR A 305 43.08 8.81 -27.10
CA THR A 305 43.00 7.56 -27.87
C THR A 305 43.40 6.35 -27.03
N VAL A 306 44.47 6.46 -26.24
CA VAL A 306 44.93 5.41 -25.31
C VAL A 306 43.92 5.21 -24.18
N SER A 307 43.41 6.29 -23.59
CA SER A 307 42.42 6.25 -22.51
C SER A 307 41.08 5.67 -22.96
N ALA A 308 40.64 5.98 -24.19
CA ALA A 308 39.41 5.43 -24.75
C ALA A 308 39.51 3.90 -24.99
N LEU A 309 40.68 3.42 -25.45
CA LEU A 309 40.94 1.98 -25.60
C LEU A 309 40.95 1.25 -24.26
N LEU A 310 41.64 1.81 -23.25
CA LEU A 310 41.67 1.25 -21.89
C LEU A 310 40.29 1.28 -21.22
N ALA A 311 39.53 2.36 -21.39
CA ALA A 311 38.18 2.48 -20.86
C ALA A 311 37.22 1.50 -21.55
N ALA A 312 37.31 1.31 -22.86
CA ALA A 312 36.51 0.33 -23.58
C ALA A 312 36.82 -1.12 -23.11
N ALA A 313 38.09 -1.46 -22.93
CA ALA A 313 38.50 -2.75 -22.38
C ALA A 313 38.03 -2.92 -20.93
N GLY A 314 38.17 -1.88 -20.10
CA GLY A 314 37.74 -1.87 -18.70
C GLY A 314 36.24 -2.02 -18.54
N VAL A 315 35.43 -1.28 -19.30
CA VAL A 315 33.97 -1.42 -19.30
C VAL A 315 33.55 -2.81 -19.79
N PHE A 316 34.16 -3.32 -20.87
CA PHE A 316 33.87 -4.66 -21.38
C PHE A 316 34.17 -5.74 -20.33
N LEU A 317 35.34 -5.71 -19.69
CA LEU A 317 35.73 -6.66 -18.64
C LEU A 317 34.87 -6.52 -17.38
N SER A 318 34.50 -5.30 -16.99
CA SER A 318 33.66 -5.04 -15.83
C SER A 318 32.24 -5.55 -16.04
N VAL A 319 31.63 -5.29 -17.21
CA VAL A 319 30.28 -5.74 -17.54
C VAL A 319 30.25 -7.26 -17.67
N VAL A 320 31.21 -7.86 -18.36
CA VAL A 320 31.28 -9.33 -18.50
C VAL A 320 31.55 -9.99 -17.14
N GLY A 321 32.47 -9.43 -16.35
CA GLY A 321 32.84 -9.96 -15.04
C GLY A 321 31.72 -9.88 -14.01
N LEU A 322 31.06 -8.72 -13.90
CA LEU A 322 29.94 -8.53 -12.96
C LEU A 322 28.70 -9.33 -13.35
N THR A 323 28.46 -9.50 -14.66
CA THR A 323 27.37 -10.33 -15.17
C THR A 323 27.65 -11.83 -14.94
N TYR A 324 28.88 -12.28 -15.18
CA TYR A 324 29.27 -13.68 -14.96
C TYR A 324 29.28 -14.04 -13.46
N ALA A 325 29.73 -13.12 -12.60
CA ALA A 325 29.80 -13.34 -11.16
C ALA A 325 28.43 -13.30 -10.45
N GLY A 326 27.35 -12.90 -11.13
CA GLY A 326 26.01 -12.83 -10.55
C GLY A 326 25.86 -11.82 -9.41
N VAL A 327 26.81 -10.88 -9.27
CA VAL A 327 26.85 -9.90 -8.17
C VAL A 327 25.79 -8.81 -8.36
N ILE A 328 25.46 -8.47 -9.61
CA ILE A 328 24.36 -7.54 -9.93
C ILE A 328 23.09 -8.35 -10.14
N ALA A 329 22.12 -8.15 -9.25
CA ALA A 329 20.80 -8.75 -9.40
C ALA A 329 20.10 -8.20 -10.65
N PRO A 330 19.43 -9.06 -11.44
CA PRO A 330 18.65 -8.61 -12.58
C PRO A 330 17.46 -7.75 -12.13
N TRP A 331 16.78 -7.14 -13.11
CA TRP A 331 15.59 -6.32 -12.90
C TRP A 331 14.54 -7.13 -12.14
N SER A 332 13.87 -6.51 -11.17
CA SER A 332 12.74 -7.17 -10.50
C SER A 332 11.58 -7.37 -11.49
N GLY A 333 10.74 -8.39 -11.24
CA GLY A 333 9.65 -8.74 -12.16
C GLY A 333 8.64 -7.61 -12.39
N ARG A 334 8.41 -6.76 -11.39
CA ARG A 334 7.50 -5.60 -11.48
C ARG A 334 8.06 -4.47 -12.35
N PHE A 335 9.36 -4.18 -12.30
CA PHE A 335 9.96 -3.19 -13.19
C PHE A 335 10.21 -3.77 -14.59
N TYR A 336 10.49 -5.07 -14.69
CA TYR A 336 10.68 -5.74 -15.97
C TYR A 336 9.39 -5.81 -16.80
N SER A 337 8.22 -5.96 -16.17
CA SER A 337 6.94 -5.95 -16.88
C SER A 337 6.59 -4.60 -17.54
N LEU A 338 7.19 -3.50 -17.07
CA LEU A 338 7.09 -2.19 -17.72
C LEU A 338 7.95 -2.08 -18.99
N TRP A 339 8.87 -3.02 -19.19
CA TRP A 339 9.64 -3.13 -20.43
C TRP A 339 9.04 -4.18 -21.35
N ASP A 340 8.82 -5.39 -20.83
CA ASP A 340 8.13 -6.49 -21.51
C ASP A 340 6.73 -6.69 -20.93
N THR A 341 5.74 -6.08 -21.60
CA THR A 341 4.34 -6.10 -21.18
C THR A 341 3.70 -7.50 -21.23
N GLY A 342 4.32 -8.47 -21.91
CA GLY A 342 3.85 -9.86 -21.94
C GLY A 342 4.32 -10.70 -20.75
N TYR A 343 5.43 -10.30 -20.10
CA TYR A 343 6.11 -11.13 -19.11
C TYR A 343 5.25 -11.44 -17.89
N ALA A 344 4.58 -10.42 -17.32
CA ALA A 344 3.76 -10.59 -16.12
C ALA A 344 2.61 -11.59 -16.35
N LYS A 345 1.91 -11.49 -17.47
CA LYS A 345 0.76 -12.35 -17.78
C LYS A 345 1.15 -13.83 -17.94
N ILE A 346 2.35 -14.11 -18.42
CA ILE A 346 2.81 -15.48 -18.72
C ILE A 346 3.50 -16.11 -17.50
N HIS A 347 4.35 -15.36 -16.80
CA HIS A 347 5.26 -15.92 -15.80
C HIS A 347 4.86 -15.62 -14.35
N ILE A 348 4.12 -14.54 -14.09
CA ILE A 348 3.76 -14.12 -12.72
C ILE A 348 2.31 -13.62 -12.71
N PRO A 349 1.32 -14.54 -12.70
CA PRO A 349 -0.10 -14.17 -12.84
C PRO A 349 -0.59 -13.22 -11.75
N ILE A 350 0.02 -13.23 -10.55
CA ILE A 350 -0.28 -12.31 -9.44
C ILE A 350 -0.06 -10.84 -9.83
N ILE A 351 0.98 -10.54 -10.63
CA ILE A 351 1.21 -9.16 -11.11
C ILE A 351 0.15 -8.79 -12.14
N ALA A 352 -0.29 -9.73 -12.98
CA ALA A 352 -1.31 -9.45 -13.98
C ALA A 352 -2.74 -9.38 -13.41
N SER A 353 -2.99 -9.96 -12.24
CA SER A 353 -4.32 -9.98 -11.61
C SER A 353 -4.74 -8.64 -11.01
N VAL A 354 -3.78 -7.77 -10.67
CA VAL A 354 -4.07 -6.43 -10.14
C VAL A 354 -4.59 -5.55 -11.28
N SER A 355 -5.79 -5.00 -11.11
CA SER A 355 -6.45 -4.16 -12.12
C SER A 355 -5.62 -2.93 -12.50
N GLU A 356 -4.82 -2.40 -11.57
CA GLU A 356 -3.94 -1.25 -11.77
C GLU A 356 -2.80 -1.49 -12.74
N HIS A 357 -2.44 -2.75 -13.00
CA HIS A 357 -1.37 -3.11 -13.93
C HIS A 357 -1.87 -3.29 -15.38
N GLN A 358 -3.16 -3.04 -15.63
CA GLN A 358 -3.75 -3.10 -16.96
C GLN A 358 -3.49 -1.82 -17.75
N PRO A 359 -3.43 -1.91 -19.10
CA PRO A 359 -3.24 -0.74 -19.92
C PRO A 359 -4.41 0.26 -19.91
N THR A 360 -4.11 1.54 -19.77
CA THR A 360 -5.05 2.69 -19.71
C THR A 360 -5.53 3.16 -21.07
N THR A 361 -6.82 3.04 -21.36
CA THR A 361 -7.33 3.50 -22.66
C THR A 361 -7.23 5.03 -22.85
N TRP A 362 -7.29 5.51 -24.09
CA TRP A 362 -7.28 6.97 -24.39
C TRP A 362 -8.41 7.73 -23.69
N PHE A 363 -9.54 7.06 -23.43
CA PHE A 363 -10.67 7.63 -22.71
C PHE A 363 -10.27 7.98 -21.28
N SER A 364 -9.50 7.12 -20.60
CA SER A 364 -8.98 7.39 -19.25
C SER A 364 -8.11 8.64 -19.22
N PHE A 365 -7.20 8.82 -20.18
CA PHE A 365 -6.40 10.06 -20.29
C PHE A 365 -7.26 11.32 -20.43
N PHE A 366 -8.32 11.27 -21.23
CA PHE A 366 -9.22 12.41 -21.38
C PHE A 366 -10.08 12.63 -20.13
N PHE A 367 -10.55 11.55 -19.51
CA PHE A 367 -11.35 11.58 -18.30
C PHE A 367 -10.59 12.21 -17.13
N ASP A 368 -9.29 11.91 -17.00
CA ASP A 368 -8.45 12.38 -15.90
C ASP A 368 -7.89 13.80 -16.09
N LEU A 369 -7.68 14.22 -17.34
CA LEU A 369 -6.92 15.45 -17.65
C LEU A 369 -7.70 16.50 -18.44
N HIS A 370 -8.83 16.14 -19.07
CA HIS A 370 -9.67 17.03 -19.86
C HIS A 370 -8.87 17.91 -20.84
N ILE A 371 -8.87 19.25 -20.71
CA ILE A 371 -8.12 20.14 -21.61
C ILE A 371 -6.60 19.98 -21.52
N LEU A 372 -6.06 19.48 -20.39
CA LEU A 372 -4.62 19.37 -20.18
C LEU A 372 -3.97 18.37 -21.15
N VAL A 373 -4.67 17.29 -21.52
CA VAL A 373 -4.14 16.30 -22.47
C VAL A 373 -3.94 16.89 -23.86
N THR A 374 -4.80 17.84 -24.27
CA THR A 374 -4.74 18.47 -25.60
C THR A 374 -3.72 19.60 -25.67
N THR A 375 -3.52 20.32 -24.56
CA THR A 375 -2.59 21.46 -24.47
C THR A 375 -1.17 21.04 -24.08
N PHE A 376 -1.01 19.85 -23.47
CA PHE A 376 0.29 19.30 -23.08
C PHE A 376 1.31 19.21 -24.24
N PRO A 377 0.98 18.71 -25.44
CA PRO A 377 1.93 18.69 -26.56
C PRO A 377 2.37 20.09 -27.01
N VAL A 378 1.49 21.09 -26.90
CA VAL A 378 1.81 22.50 -27.20
C VAL A 378 2.80 23.05 -26.18
N GLY A 379 2.57 22.79 -24.88
CA GLY A 379 3.51 23.15 -23.82
C GLY A 379 4.88 22.49 -23.98
N LEU A 380 4.90 21.21 -24.34
CA LEU A 380 6.13 20.47 -24.63
C LEU A 380 6.88 21.07 -25.82
N TRP A 381 6.17 21.45 -26.88
CA TRP A 381 6.77 22.12 -28.04
C TRP A 381 7.43 23.46 -27.67
N TYR A 382 6.79 24.27 -26.82
CA TYR A 382 7.41 25.51 -26.31
C TYR A 382 8.67 25.24 -25.48
N CYS A 383 8.70 24.17 -24.68
CA CYS A 383 9.90 23.79 -23.93
C CYS A 383 11.05 23.34 -24.84
N ILE A 384 10.74 22.69 -25.96
CA ILE A 384 11.71 22.26 -26.97
C ILE A 384 12.20 23.43 -27.82
N LYS A 385 11.36 24.46 -28.04
CA LYS A 385 11.70 25.60 -28.89
C LYS A 385 12.85 26.42 -28.32
N ASP A 386 12.79 26.81 -27.04
CA ASP A 386 13.92 27.48 -26.38
C ASP A 386 14.50 26.56 -25.31
N ILE A 387 15.56 25.85 -25.68
CA ILE A 387 16.19 24.82 -24.83
C ILE A 387 17.13 25.46 -23.81
N THR A 388 16.75 25.37 -22.54
CA THR A 388 17.61 25.61 -21.38
C THR A 388 17.90 24.30 -20.63
N ASP A 389 18.90 24.29 -19.75
CA ASP A 389 19.33 23.07 -19.06
C ASP A 389 18.18 22.48 -18.22
N GLU A 390 17.42 23.33 -17.53
CA GLU A 390 16.22 22.92 -16.80
C GLU A 390 15.05 22.47 -17.68
N ARG A 391 14.91 23.00 -18.90
CA ARG A 391 13.85 22.57 -19.83
C ARG A 391 14.15 21.19 -20.41
N VAL A 392 15.42 20.81 -20.57
CA VAL A 392 15.80 19.44 -20.96
C VAL A 392 15.28 18.44 -19.92
N PHE A 393 15.42 18.73 -18.62
CA PHE A 393 14.88 17.90 -17.55
C PHE A 393 13.37 17.67 -17.70
N VAL A 394 12.60 18.74 -17.93
CA VAL A 394 11.13 18.66 -18.06
C VAL A 394 10.71 17.89 -19.31
N VAL A 395 11.42 18.07 -20.44
CA VAL A 395 11.14 17.32 -21.67
C VAL A 395 11.36 15.82 -21.44
N LEU A 396 12.45 15.43 -20.79
CA LEU A 396 12.72 14.04 -20.46
C LEU A 396 11.71 13.46 -19.46
N TYR A 397 11.33 14.26 -18.46
CA TYR A 397 10.29 13.89 -17.51
C TYR A 397 8.97 13.64 -18.23
N ALA A 398 8.53 14.57 -19.07
CA ALA A 398 7.30 14.49 -19.84
C ALA A 398 7.27 13.26 -20.76
N LEU A 399 8.34 12.99 -21.51
CA LEU A 399 8.43 11.83 -22.40
C LEU A 399 8.42 10.51 -21.63
N SER A 400 9.16 10.45 -20.51
CA SER A 400 9.22 9.25 -19.67
C SER A 400 7.87 8.99 -18.99
N ALA A 401 7.24 10.02 -18.43
CA ALA A 401 5.93 9.92 -17.79
C ALA A 401 4.83 9.49 -18.76
N VAL A 402 4.78 10.07 -19.97
CA VAL A 402 3.82 9.66 -21.01
C VAL A 402 4.07 8.22 -21.45
N TYR A 403 5.34 7.81 -21.57
CA TYR A 403 5.68 6.43 -21.89
C TYR A 403 5.23 5.48 -20.77
N PHE A 404 5.55 5.73 -19.51
CA PHE A 404 5.15 4.81 -18.43
C PHE A 404 3.64 4.81 -18.17
N ALA A 405 2.97 5.96 -18.30
CA ALA A 405 1.51 6.02 -18.28
C ALA A 405 0.88 5.29 -19.48
N GLY A 406 1.56 5.28 -20.65
CA GLY A 406 1.08 4.65 -21.89
C GLY A 406 1.68 3.27 -22.21
N VAL A 407 2.65 2.74 -21.50
CA VAL A 407 2.97 1.29 -21.57
C VAL A 407 1.83 0.51 -20.94
N MET A 408 1.10 1.19 -20.06
CA MET A 408 -0.31 1.01 -19.90
C MET A 408 -1.12 1.69 -21.04
N ALA A 409 -1.00 1.22 -22.30
CA ALA A 409 -1.74 1.54 -23.56
C ALA A 409 -1.07 2.28 -24.75
N GLY A 410 -1.14 1.60 -25.89
CA GLY A 410 -0.27 1.80 -27.05
C GLY A 410 -0.41 3.09 -27.90
N LYS A 411 0.74 3.38 -28.52
CA LYS A 411 1.04 4.14 -29.76
C LYS A 411 0.03 5.20 -30.25
N LEU A 412 0.42 6.45 -30.03
CA LEU A 412 -0.08 7.63 -30.75
C LEU A 412 0.42 7.69 -32.20
N ARG A 413 -0.50 7.99 -33.12
CA ARG A 413 -0.28 8.16 -34.55
C ARG A 413 0.14 9.61 -34.86
N LYS A 414 1.21 9.78 -35.64
CA LYS A 414 1.74 11.08 -36.08
C LYS A 414 0.69 11.91 -36.83
N MET A 415 0.47 13.15 -36.39
CA MET A 415 -0.13 14.20 -37.21
C MET A 415 0.95 14.94 -38.03
N LYS A 416 0.54 15.44 -39.19
CA LYS A 416 1.40 16.05 -40.22
C LYS A 416 1.51 17.56 -39.94
N HIS A 417 2.72 18.10 -40.04
CA HIS A 417 2.98 19.54 -39.88
C HIS A 417 2.42 20.34 -41.05
N GLU A 418 1.75 21.44 -40.73
CA GLU A 418 1.47 22.54 -41.66
C GLU A 418 2.31 23.75 -41.24
N GLN A 419 2.92 24.43 -42.22
CA GLN A 419 3.89 25.51 -42.03
C GLN A 419 3.22 26.80 -41.57
N THR A 420 3.81 27.43 -40.55
CA THR A 420 3.45 28.75 -40.04
C THR A 420 3.79 29.83 -41.06
N LYS A 421 2.80 30.64 -41.47
CA LYS A 421 3.04 31.97 -42.04
C LYS A 421 2.98 33.01 -40.93
N GLU A 422 3.98 33.90 -40.91
CA GLU A 422 3.98 35.10 -40.07
C GLU A 422 2.81 36.01 -40.45
N THR A 423 2.07 36.50 -39.46
CA THR A 423 1.11 37.58 -39.65
C THR A 423 1.14 38.56 -38.49
N ASN A 424 1.10 39.83 -38.89
CA ASN A 424 1.08 41.07 -38.14
C ASN A 424 0.04 41.10 -37.00
N GLY A 425 0.30 41.96 -36.00
CA GLY A 425 -0.43 42.07 -34.74
C GLY A 425 -1.96 42.01 -34.87
N LEU A 426 -2.57 41.13 -34.08
CA LEU A 426 -4.02 40.95 -34.00
C LEU A 426 -4.74 42.21 -33.52
N GLY A 427 -5.84 42.56 -34.19
CA GLY A 427 -6.77 43.60 -33.75
C GLY A 427 -7.40 43.29 -32.39
N VAL A 428 -7.71 44.34 -31.63
CA VAL A 428 -8.19 44.27 -30.22
C VAL A 428 -9.40 43.34 -30.04
N ASN A 429 -10.31 43.27 -31.02
CA ASN A 429 -11.50 42.42 -30.97
C ASN A 429 -11.17 40.91 -30.98
N ILE A 430 -10.16 40.49 -31.75
CA ILE A 430 -9.79 39.07 -31.82
C ILE A 430 -9.08 38.64 -30.53
N ARG A 431 -8.27 39.54 -29.95
CA ARG A 431 -7.65 39.29 -28.64
C ARG A 431 -8.69 39.05 -27.54
N SER A 432 -9.75 39.86 -27.50
CA SER A 432 -10.84 39.68 -26.53
C SER A 432 -11.58 38.36 -26.72
N ILE A 433 -11.85 37.96 -27.98
CA ILE A 433 -12.47 36.67 -28.30
C ILE A 433 -11.60 35.50 -27.83
N ILE A 434 -10.29 35.56 -28.07
CA ILE A 434 -9.35 34.51 -27.63
C ILE A 434 -9.32 34.41 -26.10
N ILE A 435 -9.26 35.55 -25.39
CA ILE A 435 -9.27 35.56 -23.92
C ILE A 435 -10.56 34.93 -23.39
N PHE A 436 -11.71 35.29 -23.96
CA PHE A 436 -13.00 34.73 -23.57
C PHE A 436 -13.07 33.21 -23.82
N ALA A 437 -12.60 32.74 -24.98
CA ALA A 437 -12.56 31.32 -25.31
C ALA A 437 -11.67 30.51 -24.33
N VAL A 438 -10.50 31.04 -23.98
CA VAL A 438 -9.60 30.42 -22.99
C VAL A 438 -10.26 30.38 -21.62
N LEU A 439 -10.91 31.46 -21.19
CA LEU A 439 -11.61 31.51 -19.90
C LEU A 439 -12.77 30.51 -19.85
N MET A 440 -13.53 30.36 -20.94
CA MET A 440 -14.58 29.36 -21.07
C MET A 440 -14.01 27.92 -20.96
N MET A 441 -12.88 27.62 -21.61
CA MET A 441 -12.23 26.31 -21.48
C MET A 441 -11.77 26.03 -20.04
N LEU A 442 -11.24 27.04 -19.34
CA LEU A 442 -10.85 26.91 -17.93
C LEU A 442 -12.05 26.66 -17.00
N MET A 443 -13.19 27.30 -17.28
CA MET A 443 -14.44 27.03 -16.55
C MET A 443 -14.94 25.61 -16.80
N MET A 444 -14.95 25.16 -18.07
CA MET A 444 -15.31 23.78 -18.42
C MET A 444 -14.38 22.77 -17.74
N PHE A 445 -13.08 23.05 -17.67
CA PHE A 445 -12.13 22.24 -16.91
C PHE A 445 -12.51 22.13 -15.44
N ALA A 446 -12.79 23.25 -14.76
CA ALA A 446 -13.17 23.23 -13.35
C ALA A 446 -14.48 22.43 -13.11
N VAL A 447 -15.48 22.60 -13.98
CA VAL A 447 -16.75 21.85 -13.91
C VAL A 447 -16.52 20.35 -14.13
N HIS A 448 -15.76 19.98 -15.17
CA HIS A 448 -15.39 18.58 -15.44
C HIS A 448 -14.68 17.96 -14.23
N CYS A 449 -13.67 18.65 -13.68
CA CYS A 449 -12.90 18.16 -12.54
C CYS A 449 -13.78 17.91 -11.32
N THR A 450 -14.70 18.84 -11.04
CA THR A 450 -15.65 18.73 -9.91
C THR A 450 -16.63 17.58 -10.13
N TRP A 451 -17.17 17.45 -11.34
CA TRP A 451 -18.12 16.39 -11.69
C TRP A 451 -17.48 15.00 -11.61
N VAL A 452 -16.28 14.81 -12.18
CA VAL A 452 -15.54 13.54 -12.13
C VAL A 452 -15.21 13.18 -10.68
N THR A 453 -14.69 14.13 -9.91
CA THR A 453 -14.36 13.89 -8.51
C THR A 453 -15.58 13.47 -7.71
N SER A 454 -16.69 14.20 -7.85
CA SER A 454 -17.97 13.92 -7.20
C SER A 454 -18.49 12.51 -7.54
N ASN A 455 -18.48 12.11 -8.81
CA ASN A 455 -19.28 10.98 -9.25
C ASN A 455 -18.47 9.68 -9.43
N ALA A 456 -17.18 9.79 -9.73
CA ALA A 456 -16.35 8.62 -10.02
C ALA A 456 -15.39 8.27 -8.86
N TYR A 457 -14.72 9.27 -8.29
CA TYR A 457 -13.64 9.03 -7.31
C TYR A 457 -14.08 9.13 -5.84
N SER A 458 -15.27 9.64 -5.55
CA SER A 458 -15.75 9.86 -4.18
C SER A 458 -16.70 8.76 -3.70
N SER A 459 -16.32 7.49 -3.91
CA SER A 459 -17.08 6.32 -3.44
C SER A 459 -16.22 5.45 -2.53
N PRO A 460 -16.64 5.19 -1.28
CA PRO A 460 -15.95 4.24 -0.40
C PRO A 460 -16.10 2.81 -0.93
N SER A 461 -15.09 1.98 -0.67
CA SER A 461 -15.10 0.55 -1.03
C SER A 461 -15.72 -0.35 0.04
N ILE A 462 -15.80 0.14 1.29
CA ILE A 462 -16.30 -0.62 2.46
C ILE A 462 -17.82 -0.56 2.54
N VAL A 463 -18.37 0.59 2.19
CA VAL A 463 -19.80 0.88 2.31
C VAL A 463 -20.35 1.01 0.90
N LEU A 464 -21.25 0.11 0.52
CA LEU A 464 -21.84 0.13 -0.81
C LEU A 464 -23.09 1.00 -0.80
N ALA A 465 -23.20 1.94 -1.73
CA ALA A 465 -24.39 2.76 -1.89
C ALA A 465 -25.22 2.24 -3.07
N SER A 466 -26.48 1.90 -2.81
CA SER A 466 -27.48 1.61 -3.83
C SER A 466 -28.50 2.74 -3.89
N TYR A 467 -28.98 3.05 -5.09
CA TYR A 467 -29.97 4.09 -5.32
C TYR A 467 -31.28 3.46 -5.79
N GLY A 468 -32.36 3.70 -5.04
CA GLY A 468 -33.71 3.31 -5.42
C GLY A 468 -34.23 4.12 -6.62
N GLN A 469 -35.29 3.63 -7.26
CA GLN A 469 -35.92 4.33 -8.39
C GLN A 469 -36.50 5.70 -8.00
N ASP A 470 -36.84 5.86 -6.73
CA ASP A 470 -37.31 7.08 -6.08
C ASP A 470 -36.17 8.07 -5.74
N GLY A 471 -34.92 7.72 -6.03
CA GLY A 471 -33.74 8.51 -5.67
C GLY A 471 -33.33 8.36 -4.20
N SER A 472 -34.01 7.51 -3.42
CA SER A 472 -33.59 7.18 -2.06
C SER A 472 -32.26 6.45 -2.10
N ARG A 473 -31.38 6.77 -1.14
CA ARG A 473 -30.06 6.15 -1.03
C ARG A 473 -30.10 5.13 0.09
N GLN A 474 -29.90 3.86 -0.27
CA GLN A 474 -29.73 2.77 0.68
C GLN A 474 -28.24 2.44 0.81
N ILE A 475 -27.80 2.30 2.04
CA ILE A 475 -26.40 2.03 2.37
C ILE A 475 -26.32 0.58 2.83
N LEU A 476 -25.53 -0.22 2.11
CA LEU A 476 -25.25 -1.62 2.45
C LEU A 476 -23.88 -1.66 3.13
N ASP A 477 -23.86 -2.23 4.33
CA ASP A 477 -22.70 -2.20 5.21
C ASP A 477 -22.29 -3.59 5.73
N ASP A 478 -22.56 -4.60 4.92
CA ASP A 478 -22.33 -6.01 5.22
C ASP A 478 -20.85 -6.31 5.58
N PHE A 479 -19.89 -5.58 4.99
CA PHE A 479 -18.47 -5.77 5.31
C PHE A 479 -18.16 -5.44 6.77
N ARG A 480 -18.60 -4.27 7.26
CA ARG A 480 -18.35 -3.87 8.65
C ARG A 480 -19.12 -4.77 9.60
N GLU A 481 -20.35 -5.14 9.26
CA GLU A 481 -21.16 -6.09 10.01
C GLU A 481 -20.41 -7.43 10.21
N ALA A 482 -19.94 -8.05 9.13
CA ALA A 482 -19.23 -9.32 9.19
C ALA A 482 -17.90 -9.23 9.94
N TYR A 483 -17.09 -8.20 9.69
CA TYR A 483 -15.83 -8.01 10.39
C TYR A 483 -16.03 -7.72 11.88
N TYR A 484 -17.09 -6.98 12.24
CA TYR A 484 -17.43 -6.73 13.63
C TYR A 484 -17.94 -7.99 14.34
N TRP A 485 -18.76 -8.80 13.65
CA TRP A 485 -19.16 -10.12 14.15
C TRP A 485 -17.92 -10.98 14.44
N LEU A 486 -16.98 -11.04 13.49
CA LEU A 486 -15.74 -11.79 13.64
C LEU A 486 -14.90 -11.28 14.82
N SER A 487 -14.85 -9.96 15.02
CA SER A 487 -14.13 -9.34 16.15
C SER A 487 -14.74 -9.65 17.51
N GLN A 488 -16.06 -9.78 17.62
CA GLN A 488 -16.76 -9.90 18.92
C GLN A 488 -17.12 -11.33 19.29
N ASN A 489 -17.31 -12.22 18.30
CA ASN A 489 -17.87 -13.56 18.52
C ASN A 489 -16.87 -14.71 18.33
N THR A 490 -15.62 -14.41 17.95
CA THR A 490 -14.57 -15.44 17.80
C THR A 490 -13.47 -15.28 18.85
N ALA A 491 -12.71 -16.35 19.09
CA ALA A 491 -11.53 -16.29 19.96
C ALA A 491 -10.49 -15.28 19.45
N SER A 492 -9.71 -14.66 20.34
CA SER A 492 -8.75 -13.61 19.99
C SER A 492 -7.61 -14.09 19.08
N ASP A 493 -7.31 -15.38 19.14
CA ASP A 493 -6.29 -16.11 18.37
C ASP A 493 -6.87 -16.84 17.16
N ALA A 494 -8.17 -16.66 16.85
CA ALA A 494 -8.80 -17.29 15.71
C ALA A 494 -8.12 -16.91 14.38
N ARG A 495 -7.88 -17.93 13.54
CA ARG A 495 -7.20 -17.80 12.25
C ARG A 495 -8.21 -17.85 11.11
N VAL A 496 -8.19 -16.81 10.29
CA VAL A 496 -9.17 -16.57 9.23
C VAL A 496 -8.50 -16.75 7.89
N MET A 497 -8.98 -17.72 7.10
CA MET A 497 -8.58 -17.92 5.72
C MET A 497 -9.53 -17.14 4.78
N SER A 498 -8.94 -16.25 3.99
CA SER A 498 -9.64 -15.47 2.97
C SER A 498 -8.74 -15.32 1.74
N TRP A 499 -9.28 -14.77 0.65
CA TRP A 499 -8.43 -14.30 -0.44
C TRP A 499 -7.54 -13.12 0.00
N TRP A 500 -6.42 -12.91 -0.70
CA TRP A 500 -5.37 -11.97 -0.28
C TRP A 500 -5.82 -10.50 -0.28
N ASP A 501 -6.78 -10.12 -1.14
CA ASP A 501 -7.35 -8.77 -1.23
C ASP A 501 -7.85 -8.22 0.12
N TYR A 502 -8.35 -9.11 0.98
CA TYR A 502 -9.08 -8.74 2.21
C TYR A 502 -8.21 -8.80 3.47
N GLY A 503 -6.96 -9.25 3.37
CA GLY A 503 -6.10 -9.52 4.53
C GLY A 503 -5.91 -8.29 5.43
N TYR A 504 -5.63 -7.13 4.84
CA TYR A 504 -5.48 -5.88 5.59
C TYR A 504 -6.78 -5.43 6.26
N GLN A 505 -7.93 -5.60 5.61
CA GLN A 505 -9.22 -5.24 6.19
C GLN A 505 -9.60 -6.14 7.37
N ILE A 506 -9.38 -7.46 7.25
CA ILE A 506 -9.61 -8.40 8.35
C ILE A 506 -8.70 -8.07 9.53
N ALA A 507 -7.40 -7.88 9.29
CA ALA A 507 -6.47 -7.54 10.36
C ALA A 507 -6.74 -6.14 10.97
N GLY A 508 -7.25 -5.20 10.18
CA GLY A 508 -7.54 -3.82 10.60
C GLY A 508 -8.87 -3.66 11.34
N MET A 509 -9.96 -4.24 10.82
CA MET A 509 -11.32 -4.11 11.37
C MET A 509 -11.70 -5.27 12.30
N ALA A 510 -11.51 -6.51 11.86
CA ALA A 510 -11.87 -7.68 12.66
C ALA A 510 -10.83 -8.00 13.75
N ASN A 511 -9.61 -7.46 13.60
CA ASN A 511 -8.49 -7.68 14.52
C ASN A 511 -8.28 -9.19 14.80
N ARG A 512 -8.19 -9.98 13.72
CA ARG A 512 -7.94 -11.43 13.75
C ARG A 512 -6.75 -11.81 12.88
N THR A 513 -6.23 -13.00 13.14
CA THR A 513 -5.03 -13.51 12.46
C THR A 513 -5.36 -13.95 11.04
N THR A 514 -4.62 -13.44 10.05
CA THR A 514 -4.81 -13.78 8.63
C THR A 514 -3.69 -14.66 8.10
N LEU A 515 -4.04 -15.59 7.21
CA LEU A 515 -3.06 -16.50 6.58
C LEU A 515 -2.32 -15.84 5.41
N VAL A 516 -3.05 -15.06 4.61
CA VAL A 516 -2.53 -14.34 3.45
C VAL A 516 -2.99 -12.89 3.51
N ASP A 517 -2.25 -12.03 2.83
CA ASP A 517 -2.40 -10.59 2.96
C ASP A 517 -1.99 -9.85 1.67
N ASN A 518 -2.33 -8.57 1.57
CA ASN A 518 -2.18 -7.76 0.36
C ASN A 518 -0.73 -7.55 -0.10
N ASN A 519 0.25 -7.69 0.81
CA ASN A 519 1.67 -7.48 0.49
C ASN A 519 2.30 -8.54 -0.45
N THR A 520 1.56 -9.57 -0.89
CA THR A 520 1.93 -10.57 -1.93
C THR A 520 3.43 -10.96 -2.03
N TRP A 521 4.13 -11.10 -0.90
CA TRP A 521 5.58 -11.31 -0.88
C TRP A 521 5.96 -12.80 -0.98
N ASN A 522 5.05 -13.70 -0.57
CA ASN A 522 5.22 -15.15 -0.68
C ASN A 522 4.11 -15.76 -1.56
N ASN A 523 4.44 -15.94 -2.85
CA ASN A 523 3.51 -16.44 -3.85
C ASN A 523 3.07 -17.89 -3.60
N SER A 524 3.97 -18.74 -3.09
CA SER A 524 3.65 -20.15 -2.84
C SER A 524 2.62 -20.31 -1.72
N HIS A 525 2.64 -19.44 -0.72
CA HIS A 525 1.63 -19.44 0.36
C HIS A 525 0.26 -18.98 -0.16
N ILE A 526 0.21 -17.97 -1.04
CA ILE A 526 -1.02 -17.56 -1.71
C ILE A 526 -1.55 -18.68 -2.62
N ALA A 527 -0.66 -19.35 -3.37
CA ALA A 527 -1.02 -20.47 -4.22
C ALA A 527 -1.61 -21.63 -3.42
N LEU A 528 -1.17 -21.84 -2.18
CA LEU A 528 -1.71 -22.86 -1.28
C LEU A 528 -3.13 -22.52 -0.81
N VAL A 529 -3.41 -21.24 -0.49
CA VAL A 529 -4.79 -20.77 -0.23
C VAL A 529 -5.65 -20.88 -1.50
N GLY A 530 -5.14 -20.45 -2.66
CA GLY A 530 -5.82 -20.59 -3.95
C GLY A 530 -6.15 -22.04 -4.29
N LYS A 531 -5.23 -22.96 -3.98
CA LYS A 531 -5.44 -24.40 -4.12
C LYS A 531 -6.54 -24.91 -3.18
N ALA A 532 -6.56 -24.48 -1.92
CA ALA A 532 -7.64 -24.84 -0.99
C ALA A 532 -9.00 -24.38 -1.53
N MET A 533 -9.09 -23.13 -2.00
CA MET A 533 -10.34 -22.54 -2.53
C MET A 533 -10.82 -23.19 -3.84
N SER A 534 -9.91 -23.69 -4.67
CA SER A 534 -10.21 -24.27 -5.98
C SER A 534 -10.32 -25.80 -6.00
N SER A 535 -9.90 -26.49 -4.93
CA SER A 535 -10.02 -27.96 -4.82
C SER A 535 -11.40 -28.41 -4.36
N ASN A 536 -11.65 -29.72 -4.38
CA ASN A 536 -12.82 -30.30 -3.70
C ASN A 536 -12.69 -30.18 -2.17
N GLU A 537 -13.81 -30.39 -1.47
CA GLU A 537 -13.89 -30.19 -0.02
C GLU A 537 -12.91 -31.05 0.78
N SER A 538 -12.71 -32.33 0.41
CA SER A 538 -11.81 -33.25 1.12
C SER A 538 -10.33 -32.88 0.97
N GLN A 539 -9.92 -32.40 -0.21
CA GLN A 539 -8.55 -31.94 -0.45
C GLN A 539 -8.31 -30.59 0.24
N ALA A 540 -9.26 -29.67 0.15
CA ALA A 540 -9.21 -28.39 0.83
C ALA A 540 -9.15 -28.57 2.36
N TYR A 541 -9.91 -29.52 2.90
CA TYR A 541 -9.88 -29.89 4.32
C TYR A 541 -8.47 -30.24 4.79
N LYS A 542 -7.74 -31.09 4.04
CA LYS A 542 -6.35 -31.44 4.39
C LYS A 542 -5.43 -30.21 4.45
N ILE A 543 -5.63 -29.27 3.54
CA ILE A 543 -4.85 -28.02 3.50
C ILE A 543 -5.21 -27.12 4.68
N MET A 544 -6.50 -26.92 4.95
CA MET A 544 -6.98 -26.12 6.08
C MET A 544 -6.50 -26.67 7.42
N VAL A 545 -6.49 -28.00 7.59
CA VAL A 545 -5.92 -28.67 8.78
C VAL A 545 -4.42 -28.43 8.89
N SER A 546 -3.67 -28.52 7.79
CA SER A 546 -2.22 -28.30 7.82
C SER A 546 -1.81 -26.86 8.16
N LEU A 547 -2.74 -25.91 8.03
CA LEU A 547 -2.55 -24.49 8.30
C LEU A 547 -3.29 -24.02 9.55
N ASP A 548 -3.86 -24.94 10.34
CA ASP A 548 -4.67 -24.65 11.52
C ASP A 548 -5.72 -23.55 11.31
N VAL A 549 -6.50 -23.64 10.22
CA VAL A 549 -7.57 -22.68 9.91
C VAL A 549 -8.79 -22.92 10.80
N ASP A 550 -9.30 -21.85 11.44
CA ASP A 550 -10.52 -21.91 12.25
C ASP A 550 -11.74 -21.42 11.46
N TYR A 551 -11.60 -20.32 10.71
CA TYR A 551 -12.68 -19.71 9.94
C TYR A 551 -12.31 -19.51 8.48
N VAL A 552 -13.29 -19.65 7.59
CA VAL A 552 -13.17 -19.33 6.16
C VAL A 552 -14.14 -18.20 5.83
N LEU A 553 -13.63 -17.11 5.27
CA LEU A 553 -14.42 -15.96 4.82
C LEU A 553 -14.44 -15.90 3.30
N VAL A 554 -15.63 -15.86 2.73
CA VAL A 554 -15.86 -15.67 1.28
C VAL A 554 -16.83 -14.52 1.04
N ILE A 555 -16.62 -13.79 -0.05
CA ILE A 555 -17.52 -12.71 -0.48
C ILE A 555 -18.36 -13.19 -1.66
N PHE A 556 -19.67 -13.09 -1.50
CA PHE A 556 -20.68 -13.54 -2.44
C PHE A 556 -21.58 -12.39 -2.89
N GLY A 557 -21.48 -11.99 -4.15
CA GLY A 557 -22.22 -10.85 -4.69
C GLY A 557 -23.56 -11.18 -5.34
N GLY A 558 -23.95 -12.47 -5.40
CA GLY A 558 -25.03 -12.94 -6.26
C GLY A 558 -26.43 -12.43 -5.89
N VAL A 559 -26.64 -12.04 -4.62
CA VAL A 559 -27.91 -11.45 -4.15
C VAL A 559 -28.05 -10.02 -4.62
N ILE A 560 -27.08 -9.15 -4.36
CA ILE A 560 -27.23 -7.72 -4.70
C ILE A 560 -26.73 -7.36 -6.11
N GLY A 561 -26.00 -8.26 -6.77
CA GLY A 561 -25.34 -8.00 -8.05
C GLY A 561 -23.98 -7.33 -7.88
N TYR A 562 -23.25 -7.62 -6.80
CA TYR A 562 -21.91 -7.08 -6.59
C TYR A 562 -20.91 -7.79 -7.51
N SER A 563 -20.18 -7.02 -8.31
CA SER A 563 -19.24 -7.54 -9.32
C SER A 563 -17.89 -7.94 -8.74
N GLY A 564 -17.48 -7.37 -7.60
CA GLY A 564 -16.18 -7.61 -6.97
C GLY A 564 -16.12 -8.86 -6.10
N ASP A 565 -16.97 -9.86 -6.35
CA ASP A 565 -17.08 -11.05 -5.52
C ASP A 565 -16.05 -12.13 -5.84
N ASP A 566 -15.91 -13.13 -4.97
CA ASP A 566 -14.86 -14.13 -5.09
C ASP A 566 -15.06 -15.09 -6.27
N ILE A 567 -16.28 -15.22 -6.79
CA ILE A 567 -16.56 -16.05 -7.97
C ILE A 567 -16.02 -15.40 -9.25
N ASN A 568 -16.14 -14.08 -9.41
CA ASN A 568 -15.51 -13.38 -10.54
C ASN A 568 -13.97 -13.38 -10.45
N LYS A 569 -13.42 -13.44 -9.24
CA LYS A 569 -11.98 -13.54 -8.99
C LYS A 569 -11.45 -14.98 -8.98
N PHE A 570 -12.33 -15.97 -8.96
CA PHE A 570 -12.00 -17.39 -8.79
C PHE A 570 -10.95 -17.89 -9.80
N LEU A 571 -11.05 -17.46 -11.06
CA LEU A 571 -10.13 -17.90 -12.10
C LEU A 571 -8.68 -17.44 -11.85
N TRP A 572 -8.49 -16.32 -11.15
CA TRP A 572 -7.16 -15.92 -10.69
C TRP A 572 -6.62 -16.83 -9.60
N MET A 573 -7.49 -17.29 -8.68
CA MET A 573 -7.11 -18.27 -7.66
C MET A 573 -6.62 -19.57 -8.31
N VAL A 574 -7.33 -20.04 -9.35
CA VAL A 574 -6.97 -21.22 -10.14
C VAL A 574 -5.62 -21.03 -10.84
N ARG A 575 -5.42 -19.92 -11.56
CA ARG A 575 -4.15 -19.64 -12.28
C ARG A 575 -2.94 -19.53 -11.36
N ILE A 576 -3.11 -18.91 -10.19
CA ILE A 576 -2.03 -18.76 -9.21
C ILE A 576 -1.70 -20.14 -8.60
N ALA A 577 -2.73 -20.93 -8.28
CA ALA A 577 -2.54 -22.30 -7.79
C ALA A 577 -1.90 -23.22 -8.83
N GLU A 578 -2.31 -23.15 -10.09
CA GLU A 578 -1.73 -23.93 -11.21
C GLU A 578 -0.25 -23.59 -11.44
N GLY A 579 0.13 -22.32 -11.29
CA GLY A 579 1.52 -21.89 -11.46
C GLY A 579 2.52 -22.62 -10.54
N GLU A 580 2.12 -22.90 -9.30
CA GLU A 580 2.95 -23.60 -8.30
C GLU A 580 2.63 -25.11 -8.21
N HIS A 581 1.36 -25.49 -8.45
CA HIS A 581 0.85 -26.86 -8.33
C HIS A 581 0.16 -27.38 -9.60
N PRO A 582 0.87 -27.45 -10.75
CA PRO A 582 0.27 -27.76 -12.05
C PRO A 582 -0.23 -29.21 -12.19
N LYS A 583 0.13 -30.10 -11.27
CA LYS A 583 -0.32 -31.50 -11.25
C LYS A 583 -1.69 -31.66 -10.59
N ASP A 584 -2.05 -30.73 -9.71
CA ASP A 584 -3.23 -30.85 -8.85
C ASP A 584 -4.39 -30.00 -9.37
N ILE A 585 -4.10 -28.80 -9.86
CA ILE A 585 -5.08 -27.85 -10.38
C ILE A 585 -4.71 -27.51 -11.82
N ARG A 586 -5.70 -27.52 -12.73
CA ARG A 586 -5.56 -27.13 -14.13
C ARG A 586 -6.69 -26.19 -14.52
N GLU A 587 -6.37 -25.04 -15.10
CA GLU A 587 -7.37 -24.04 -15.50
C GLU A 587 -8.44 -24.62 -16.45
N SER A 588 -8.04 -25.50 -17.37
CA SER A 588 -8.95 -26.15 -18.34
C SER A 588 -10.09 -26.92 -17.70
N ASP A 589 -9.90 -27.47 -16.49
CA ASP A 589 -10.87 -28.37 -15.86
C ASP A 589 -12.11 -27.60 -15.32
N TYR A 590 -12.04 -26.27 -15.26
CA TYR A 590 -13.15 -25.38 -14.86
C TYR A 590 -13.92 -24.78 -16.03
N PHE A 591 -13.50 -25.06 -17.27
CA PHE A 591 -14.18 -24.62 -18.49
C PHE A 591 -14.97 -25.76 -19.12
N THR A 592 -16.14 -25.44 -19.68
CA THR A 592 -16.90 -26.42 -20.47
C THR A 592 -16.10 -26.86 -21.70
N ASP A 593 -16.53 -27.93 -22.38
CA ASP A 593 -15.90 -28.38 -23.64
C ASP A 593 -15.89 -27.30 -24.74
N ARG A 594 -16.77 -26.29 -24.61
CA ARG A 594 -16.84 -25.11 -25.50
C ARG A 594 -15.89 -23.97 -25.09
N GLY A 595 -15.20 -24.09 -23.95
CA GLY A 595 -14.32 -23.07 -23.40
C GLY A 595 -15.05 -21.95 -22.64
N GLU A 596 -16.27 -22.20 -22.15
CA GLU A 596 -17.06 -21.22 -21.40
C GLU A 596 -16.95 -21.46 -19.89
N PHE A 597 -16.85 -20.37 -19.10
CA PHE A 597 -16.92 -20.43 -17.63
C PHE A 597 -18.35 -20.17 -17.18
N ARG A 598 -19.04 -21.21 -16.68
CA ARG A 598 -20.48 -21.16 -16.35
C ARG A 598 -20.77 -21.75 -14.98
N VAL A 599 -21.68 -21.11 -14.24
CA VAL A 599 -22.11 -21.50 -12.88
C VAL A 599 -23.47 -22.23 -12.88
N ASP A 600 -24.09 -22.34 -14.04
CA ASP A 600 -25.37 -23.02 -14.27
C ASP A 600 -25.20 -24.53 -14.42
N ALA A 601 -26.27 -25.22 -14.80
CA ALA A 601 -26.27 -26.67 -14.96
C ALA A 601 -25.33 -27.16 -16.08
N GLU A 602 -24.90 -26.28 -16.99
CA GLU A 602 -23.89 -26.60 -18.02
C GLU A 602 -22.45 -26.41 -17.51
N GLY A 603 -22.27 -25.89 -16.29
CA GLY A 603 -20.97 -25.75 -15.65
C GLY A 603 -20.28 -27.10 -15.43
N THR A 604 -18.95 -27.09 -15.38
CA THR A 604 -18.21 -28.36 -15.23
C THR A 604 -18.45 -28.99 -13.87
N PRO A 605 -18.48 -30.34 -13.77
CA PRO A 605 -18.56 -31.02 -12.49
C PRO A 605 -17.43 -30.63 -11.52
N THR A 606 -16.25 -30.27 -12.04
CA THR A 606 -15.12 -29.77 -11.24
C THR A 606 -15.46 -28.44 -10.57
N LEU A 607 -16.04 -27.49 -11.31
CA LEU A 607 -16.44 -26.20 -10.76
C LEU A 607 -17.61 -26.35 -9.78
N LEU A 608 -18.64 -27.11 -10.13
CA LEU A 608 -19.82 -27.31 -9.29
C LEU A 608 -19.53 -28.05 -7.97
N ASN A 609 -18.39 -28.75 -7.89
CA ASN A 609 -17.93 -29.45 -6.68
C ASN A 609 -16.72 -28.79 -5.99
N CYS A 610 -16.22 -27.66 -6.49
CA CYS A 610 -15.11 -26.97 -5.85
C CYS A 610 -15.56 -26.30 -4.53
N LEU A 611 -14.61 -26.09 -3.62
CA LEU A 611 -14.88 -25.50 -2.32
C LEU A 611 -15.52 -24.11 -2.48
N MET A 612 -14.94 -23.24 -3.30
CA MET A 612 -15.45 -21.88 -3.49
C MET A 612 -16.92 -21.86 -3.94
N TYR A 613 -17.29 -22.70 -4.93
CA TYR A 613 -18.67 -22.81 -5.38
C TYR A 613 -19.60 -23.24 -4.25
N LYS A 614 -19.20 -24.28 -3.49
CA LYS A 614 -19.99 -24.77 -2.37
C LYS A 614 -20.17 -23.71 -1.27
N LEU A 615 -19.11 -22.98 -0.92
CA LEU A 615 -19.20 -21.93 0.10
C LEU A 615 -20.05 -20.76 -0.38
N SER A 616 -19.86 -20.24 -1.59
CA SER A 616 -20.64 -19.10 -2.06
C SER A 616 -22.14 -19.42 -2.20
N TYR A 617 -22.48 -20.61 -2.71
CA TYR A 617 -23.87 -20.97 -3.05
C TYR A 617 -24.59 -21.85 -2.01
N TYR A 618 -24.02 -22.06 -0.83
CA TYR A 618 -24.68 -22.87 0.21
C TYR A 618 -26.07 -22.29 0.57
N LYS A 619 -27.11 -23.13 0.50
CA LYS A 619 -28.54 -22.78 0.66
C LYS A 619 -29.10 -21.73 -0.32
N PHE A 620 -28.33 -21.31 -1.32
CA PHE A 620 -28.77 -20.30 -2.29
C PHE A 620 -29.78 -20.87 -3.30
N GLY A 621 -29.80 -22.18 -3.53
CA GLY A 621 -30.71 -22.83 -4.48
C GLY A 621 -32.20 -22.72 -4.12
N GLU A 622 -32.51 -22.57 -2.85
CA GLU A 622 -33.88 -22.40 -2.33
C GLU A 622 -34.28 -20.91 -2.24
N PHE A 623 -33.30 -20.01 -2.27
CA PHE A 623 -33.50 -18.59 -2.12
C PHE A 623 -34.21 -18.00 -3.35
N LYS A 624 -35.32 -17.29 -3.10
CA LYS A 624 -36.10 -16.57 -4.11
C LYS A 624 -36.14 -15.10 -3.75
N MET A 625 -35.67 -14.26 -4.68
CA MET A 625 -35.65 -12.81 -4.53
C MET A 625 -37.02 -12.18 -4.68
N ASP A 626 -37.62 -12.40 -5.86
CA ASP A 626 -38.93 -11.90 -6.21
C ASP A 626 -39.84 -13.07 -6.55
N TYR A 627 -41.15 -12.86 -6.43
CA TYR A 627 -42.15 -13.85 -6.83
C TYR A 627 -41.98 -14.31 -8.30
N ARG A 628 -41.44 -13.45 -9.16
CA ARG A 628 -41.23 -13.72 -10.60
C ARG A 628 -39.86 -14.32 -10.92
N SER A 629 -38.90 -14.25 -10.01
CA SER A 629 -37.54 -14.71 -10.24
C SER A 629 -37.40 -16.20 -9.88
N PRO A 630 -36.69 -17.00 -10.69
CA PRO A 630 -36.48 -18.41 -10.38
C PRO A 630 -35.64 -18.56 -9.10
N ALA A 631 -35.84 -19.66 -8.36
CA ALA A 631 -35.05 -19.96 -7.18
C ALA A 631 -33.58 -20.27 -7.53
N GLY A 632 -32.66 -19.70 -6.77
CA GLY A 632 -31.21 -19.79 -7.02
C GLY A 632 -30.74 -18.99 -8.22
N PHE A 633 -31.33 -17.82 -8.46
CA PHE A 633 -30.91 -16.92 -9.53
C PHE A 633 -29.79 -15.98 -9.07
N ASP A 634 -28.64 -16.05 -9.73
CA ASP A 634 -27.49 -15.19 -9.48
C ASP A 634 -27.53 -13.92 -10.33
N ARG A 635 -27.64 -12.75 -9.70
CA ARG A 635 -27.73 -11.46 -10.41
C ARG A 635 -26.42 -11.00 -11.03
N THR A 636 -25.29 -11.36 -10.46
CA THR A 636 -23.98 -10.94 -10.99
C THR A 636 -23.68 -11.70 -12.28
N ARG A 637 -24.01 -13.00 -12.32
CA ARG A 637 -23.78 -13.86 -13.50
C ARG A 637 -24.99 -13.98 -14.43
N ASN A 638 -26.16 -13.47 -14.02
CA ASN A 638 -27.44 -13.60 -14.75
C ASN A 638 -27.76 -15.05 -15.12
N ALA A 639 -27.56 -15.97 -14.18
CA ALA A 639 -27.70 -17.41 -14.40
C ALA A 639 -28.38 -18.10 -13.21
N ILE A 640 -29.13 -19.17 -13.48
CA ILE A 640 -29.66 -20.06 -12.44
C ILE A 640 -28.55 -21.05 -12.08
N ILE A 641 -28.25 -21.20 -10.80
CA ILE A 641 -27.18 -22.10 -10.35
C ILE A 641 -27.43 -23.55 -10.76
N GLY A 642 -26.37 -24.25 -11.15
CA GLY A 642 -26.44 -25.66 -11.58
C GLY A 642 -26.71 -26.63 -10.45
N ASN A 643 -25.95 -26.54 -9.35
CA ASN A 643 -26.13 -27.39 -8.20
C ASN A 643 -26.89 -26.65 -7.09
N LYS A 644 -28.18 -26.97 -6.94
CA LYS A 644 -29.08 -26.28 -6.01
C LYS A 644 -29.00 -26.80 -4.57
N ASN A 645 -28.83 -28.11 -4.42
CA ASN A 645 -28.97 -28.79 -3.14
C ASN A 645 -27.70 -29.61 -2.88
N PHE A 646 -26.89 -29.13 -1.95
CA PHE A 646 -25.72 -29.84 -1.45
C PHE A 646 -25.48 -29.50 0.01
N GLU A 647 -24.88 -30.43 0.74
CA GLU A 647 -24.46 -30.23 2.13
C GLU A 647 -22.93 -30.07 2.20
N LEU A 648 -22.49 -29.33 3.22
CA LEU A 648 -21.08 -29.22 3.59
C LEU A 648 -20.76 -30.33 4.59
N THR A 649 -19.68 -31.06 4.36
CA THR A 649 -19.27 -32.22 5.17
C THR A 649 -18.31 -31.81 6.30
N TYR A 650 -17.39 -30.88 6.03
CA TYR A 650 -16.32 -30.49 6.96
C TYR A 650 -16.44 -29.06 7.50
N LEU A 651 -17.37 -28.28 6.95
CA LEU A 651 -17.57 -26.87 7.27
C LEU A 651 -19.02 -26.63 7.69
N GLU A 652 -19.21 -25.72 8.65
CA GLU A 652 -20.54 -25.24 9.04
C GLU A 652 -20.65 -23.73 8.79
N GLU A 653 -21.84 -23.27 8.41
CA GLU A 653 -22.12 -21.84 8.27
C GLU A 653 -22.18 -21.20 9.66
N ALA A 654 -21.27 -20.28 9.94
CA ALA A 654 -21.17 -19.60 11.23
C ALA A 654 -21.90 -18.25 11.22
N TYR A 655 -21.77 -17.50 10.12
CA TYR A 655 -22.42 -16.22 9.93
C TYR A 655 -22.60 -15.90 8.44
N THR A 656 -23.73 -15.28 8.10
CA THR A 656 -24.00 -14.72 6.77
C THR A 656 -24.67 -13.37 6.99
N THR A 657 -24.19 -12.33 6.31
CA THR A 657 -24.70 -10.96 6.48
C THR A 657 -26.12 -10.79 5.96
N GLU A 658 -26.76 -9.66 6.28
CA GLU A 658 -28.13 -9.34 5.88
C GLU A 658 -28.38 -9.54 4.37
N HIS A 659 -27.48 -9.05 3.52
CA HIS A 659 -27.61 -9.14 2.07
C HIS A 659 -26.80 -10.29 1.45
N TRP A 660 -26.34 -11.21 2.29
CA TRP A 660 -25.51 -12.38 1.94
C TRP A 660 -24.22 -12.00 1.20
N LEU A 661 -23.71 -10.79 1.44
CA LEU A 661 -22.49 -10.29 0.81
C LEU A 661 -21.24 -10.98 1.33
N VAL A 662 -21.16 -11.16 2.65
CA VAL A 662 -20.03 -11.81 3.33
C VAL A 662 -20.54 -13.06 4.03
N ARG A 663 -19.86 -14.17 3.83
CA ARG A 663 -20.21 -15.46 4.41
C ARG A 663 -19.00 -16.02 5.16
N ILE A 664 -19.23 -16.43 6.41
CA ILE A 664 -18.22 -16.93 7.32
C ILE A 664 -18.58 -18.36 7.69
N TYR A 665 -17.64 -19.27 7.46
CA TYR A 665 -17.76 -20.69 7.76
C TYR A 665 -16.80 -21.05 8.88
N ASN A 666 -17.27 -21.87 9.80
CA ASN A 666 -16.44 -22.45 10.86
C ASN A 666 -15.99 -23.86 10.45
N TYR A 667 -14.73 -24.15 10.78
CA TYR A 667 -14.12 -25.45 10.64
C TYR A 667 -14.49 -26.35 11.83
N PHE A 668 -14.92 -27.59 11.56
CA PHE A 668 -15.22 -28.58 12.60
C PHE A 668 -14.19 -29.71 12.61
N THR A 669 -13.50 -29.90 13.74
CA THR A 669 -12.58 -31.03 13.92
C THR A 669 -13.39 -32.32 14.15
N TYR A 670 -13.38 -33.22 13.17
CA TYR A 670 -13.99 -34.57 13.27
C TYR A 670 -13.44 -35.43 14.42
N LEU A 671 -12.34 -35.04 15.09
CA LEU A 671 -11.80 -35.78 16.24
C LEU A 671 -12.82 -35.92 17.39
N LEU A 672 -13.69 -34.92 17.59
CA LEU A 672 -14.75 -34.99 18.62
C LEU A 672 -15.84 -36.01 18.27
N LEU A 673 -16.12 -36.22 16.98
CA LEU A 673 -17.08 -37.21 16.50
C LEU A 673 -16.50 -38.63 16.51
N LEU A 674 -15.20 -38.79 16.20
CA LEU A 674 -14.49 -40.06 16.29
C LEU A 674 -14.32 -40.52 17.75
N ALA A 675 -14.01 -39.61 18.68
CA ALA A 675 -14.01 -39.93 20.11
C ALA A 675 -15.38 -40.42 20.60
N PHE A 676 -16.47 -39.90 20.02
CA PHE A 676 -17.83 -40.34 20.32
C PHE A 676 -18.21 -41.67 19.65
N HIS A 677 -17.80 -41.91 18.39
CA HIS A 677 -18.04 -43.18 17.67
C HIS A 677 -17.22 -44.34 18.21
N VAL A 678 -16.03 -44.08 18.78
CA VAL A 678 -15.23 -45.08 19.49
C VAL A 678 -15.87 -45.45 20.84
N TYR A 679 -16.61 -44.54 21.47
CA TYR A 679 -17.33 -44.80 22.72
C TYR A 679 -18.75 -45.37 22.55
N TYR A 680 -19.41 -45.14 21.41
CA TYR A 680 -20.74 -45.67 21.12
C TYR A 680 -20.86 -46.16 19.66
N PRO A 681 -20.84 -47.48 19.40
CA PRO A 681 -21.06 -48.00 18.05
C PRO A 681 -22.54 -47.88 17.64
N PRO A 682 -22.85 -47.65 16.35
CA PRO A 682 -24.22 -47.49 15.89
C PRO A 682 -24.94 -48.83 15.81
N VAL A 683 -26.12 -48.92 16.42
CA VAL A 683 -27.07 -50.03 16.22
C VAL A 683 -27.86 -49.76 14.93
N HIS A 684 -27.88 -50.76 14.04
CA HIS A 684 -28.62 -50.72 12.78
C HIS A 684 -30.13 -50.48 12.98
N HIS A 685 -30.71 -49.69 12.08
CA HIS A 685 -32.13 -49.33 11.92
C HIS A 685 -32.67 -48.21 12.83
N GLN A 686 -32.60 -46.96 12.32
CA GLN A 686 -33.73 -46.04 12.14
C GLN A 686 -33.22 -44.64 11.76
N ASN A 687 -32.90 -44.45 10.47
CA ASN A 687 -32.56 -43.14 9.93
C ASN A 687 -33.86 -42.38 9.63
N ILE A 688 -34.11 -41.29 10.36
CA ILE A 688 -34.75 -40.02 9.93
C ILE A 688 -35.19 -39.20 11.16
N ILE A 689 -35.60 -39.81 12.27
CA ILE A 689 -36.09 -39.08 13.48
C ILE A 689 -34.95 -38.69 14.44
N ILE A 690 -33.80 -39.36 14.36
CA ILE A 690 -32.70 -39.23 15.33
C ILE A 690 -31.91 -37.92 15.18
N SER A 691 -31.94 -37.24 14.03
CA SER A 691 -31.09 -36.07 13.75
C SER A 691 -31.49 -34.78 14.50
N SER A 692 -32.78 -34.56 14.75
CA SER A 692 -33.25 -33.36 15.47
C SER A 692 -33.10 -33.52 16.99
N VAL A 693 -33.29 -34.74 17.51
CA VAL A 693 -33.11 -35.05 18.94
C VAL A 693 -31.63 -35.06 19.33
N TYR A 694 -30.74 -35.59 18.47
CA TYR A 694 -29.28 -35.54 18.71
C TYR A 694 -28.73 -34.12 18.71
N ARG A 695 -29.20 -33.24 17.81
CA ARG A 695 -28.80 -31.82 17.79
C ARG A 695 -29.27 -31.05 19.02
N TYR A 696 -30.45 -31.38 19.55
CA TYR A 696 -30.93 -30.83 20.81
C TYR A 696 -30.13 -31.34 22.01
N LEU A 697 -29.79 -32.64 22.04
CA LEU A 697 -28.95 -33.22 23.10
C LEU A 697 -27.53 -32.65 23.12
N ILE A 698 -26.92 -32.39 21.97
CA ILE A 698 -25.58 -31.76 21.89
C ILE A 698 -25.59 -30.33 22.43
N LYS A 699 -26.69 -29.59 22.23
CA LYS A 699 -26.89 -28.24 22.78
C LYS A 699 -27.04 -28.26 24.31
N VAL A 700 -27.73 -29.27 24.84
CA VAL A 700 -27.90 -29.48 26.29
C VAL A 700 -26.60 -29.98 26.94
N LEU A 701 -25.87 -30.88 26.30
CA LEU A 701 -24.61 -31.44 26.80
C LEU A 701 -23.46 -30.42 26.79
N LYS A 702 -23.40 -29.50 25.82
CA LYS A 702 -22.45 -28.37 25.84
C LYS A 702 -22.63 -27.46 27.06
N ASN A 703 -23.87 -27.23 27.50
CA ASN A 703 -24.15 -26.42 28.68
C ASN A 703 -23.86 -27.16 30.01
N LEU A 704 -23.93 -28.49 30.03
CA LEU A 704 -23.60 -29.32 31.19
C LEU A 704 -22.08 -29.54 31.36
N PHE A 705 -21.32 -29.65 30.27
CA PHE A 705 -19.88 -29.93 30.31
C PHE A 705 -19.05 -28.77 30.88
N VAL A 706 -19.51 -27.52 30.73
CA VAL A 706 -18.83 -26.34 31.29
C VAL A 706 -18.96 -26.27 32.82
N ILE A 707 -20.00 -26.88 33.39
CA ILE A 707 -20.27 -26.84 34.85
C ILE A 707 -19.53 -27.95 35.60
N GLN A 708 -19.34 -29.14 34.99
CA GLN A 708 -18.79 -30.31 35.70
C GLN A 708 -17.25 -30.38 35.74
N ILE A 709 -16.52 -29.76 34.80
CA ILE A 709 -15.05 -29.81 34.82
C ILE A 709 -14.47 -28.90 35.93
N GLY A 710 -15.15 -27.81 36.28
CA GLY A 710 -14.71 -26.91 37.35
C GLY A 710 -14.77 -27.53 38.75
N THR A 711 -15.77 -28.37 39.02
CA THR A 711 -15.97 -28.99 40.34
C THR A 711 -15.06 -30.19 40.56
N VAL A 712 -14.80 -30.99 39.51
CA VAL A 712 -13.94 -32.18 39.59
C VAL A 712 -12.46 -31.78 39.71
N PHE A 713 -12.03 -30.70 39.05
CA PHE A 713 -10.65 -30.20 39.16
C PHE A 713 -10.35 -29.61 40.55
N TYR A 714 -11.32 -28.91 41.16
CA TYR A 714 -11.20 -28.40 42.53
C TYR A 714 -11.11 -29.54 43.56
N HIS A 715 -11.82 -30.64 43.35
CA HIS A 715 -11.78 -31.79 44.25
C HIS A 715 -10.49 -32.62 44.09
N LEU A 716 -9.96 -32.76 42.88
CA LEU A 716 -8.69 -33.47 42.65
C LEU A 716 -7.48 -32.73 43.22
N VAL A 717 -7.45 -31.40 43.14
CA VAL A 717 -6.36 -30.58 43.69
C VAL A 717 -6.38 -30.56 45.22
N THR A 718 -7.57 -30.54 45.84
CA THR A 718 -7.68 -30.62 47.31
C THR A 718 -7.36 -32.01 47.87
N THR A 719 -7.65 -33.08 47.12
CA THR A 719 -7.35 -34.46 47.55
C THR A 719 -5.87 -34.83 47.36
N ALA A 720 -5.19 -34.24 46.37
CA ALA A 720 -3.77 -34.48 46.13
C ALA A 720 -2.84 -33.76 47.13
N LEU A 721 -3.27 -32.63 47.71
CA LEU A 721 -2.51 -31.89 48.72
C LEU A 721 -2.58 -32.51 50.13
N TYR A 722 -3.45 -33.50 50.37
CA TYR A 722 -3.65 -34.13 51.70
C TYR A 722 -3.12 -35.56 51.84
N LYS A 723 -2.48 -36.12 50.80
CA LYS A 723 -1.84 -37.45 50.85
C LYS A 723 -0.32 -37.35 50.71
N GLY A 724 0.31 -36.78 51.73
CA GLY A 724 1.75 -36.83 51.93
C GLY A 724 2.06 -36.67 53.42
N GLU A 725 2.63 -37.72 53.99
CA GLU A 725 3.20 -37.81 55.35
C GLU A 725 2.23 -38.16 56.49
N GLY A 726 2.41 -39.38 57.02
CA GLY A 726 1.72 -39.88 58.19
C GLY A 726 2.52 -39.74 59.47
N ARG A 727 1.84 -39.91 60.60
CA ARG A 727 2.20 -40.81 61.71
C ARG A 727 1.18 -40.67 62.84
N ALA A 728 0.58 -41.81 63.16
CA ALA A 728 0.40 -42.39 64.49
C ALA A 728 -0.35 -41.60 65.60
N ILE A 729 -1.30 -42.34 66.22
CA ILE A 729 -1.64 -42.39 67.66
C ILE A 729 -2.96 -41.73 68.12
N ILE A 730 -3.95 -42.61 68.33
CA ILE A 730 -4.79 -42.84 69.54
C ILE A 730 -5.87 -41.81 69.98
N LEU A 731 -7.12 -42.34 69.94
CA LEU A 731 -8.30 -42.23 70.82
C LEU A 731 -9.09 -40.91 71.03
N LEU A 732 -10.41 -41.07 70.80
CA LEU A 732 -11.58 -40.65 71.59
C LEU A 732 -11.74 -39.20 72.07
N GLY A 733 -12.92 -38.63 71.82
CA GLY A 733 -13.44 -37.53 72.66
C GLY A 733 -14.68 -36.81 72.13
N ILE A 734 -15.86 -37.24 72.61
CA ILE A 734 -17.11 -36.45 72.75
C ILE A 734 -16.87 -35.32 73.79
N PRO A 735 -17.66 -34.22 73.79
CA PRO A 735 -17.19 -32.86 74.13
C PRO A 735 -17.44 -32.45 75.59
N GLY A 736 -16.77 -31.38 76.04
CA GLY A 736 -17.09 -30.78 77.34
C GLY A 736 -16.27 -29.53 77.72
N ASN A 737 -16.95 -28.37 77.68
CA ASN A 737 -16.84 -27.18 78.54
C ASN A 737 -15.66 -27.00 79.53
N GLY A 738 -15.02 -25.83 79.44
CA GLY A 738 -15.07 -24.80 80.51
C GLY A 738 -13.88 -24.60 81.47
N LYS A 739 -13.50 -23.31 81.60
CA LYS A 739 -12.90 -22.57 82.76
C LYS A 739 -11.38 -22.60 82.98
N GLN A 740 -10.72 -21.44 82.83
CA GLN A 740 -10.26 -20.44 83.85
C GLN A 740 -8.89 -20.80 84.44
N ASP A 741 -7.82 -20.13 83.99
CA ASP A 741 -7.19 -18.92 84.57
C ASP A 741 -6.08 -19.27 85.58
N TRP A 742 -4.87 -18.73 85.37
CA TRP A 742 -4.19 -17.75 86.25
C TRP A 742 -2.71 -17.54 85.82
N CYS A 743 -2.44 -16.28 85.44
CA CYS A 743 -1.27 -15.43 85.66
C CYS A 743 0.17 -15.98 85.57
N THR A 744 1.02 -15.35 84.75
CA THR A 744 1.87 -14.21 85.18
C THR A 744 2.72 -13.61 84.04
N ASN A 745 2.66 -12.27 83.96
CA ASN A 745 3.54 -11.26 83.35
C ASN A 745 4.92 -11.64 82.75
N ARG A 746 5.23 -11.10 81.56
CA ARG A 746 6.18 -9.97 81.38
C ARG A 746 6.37 -9.52 79.89
N ILE A 747 6.15 -8.21 79.67
CA ILE A 747 6.96 -7.26 78.85
C ILE A 747 6.87 -7.32 77.29
N SER A 748 5.87 -6.65 76.67
CA SER A 748 5.87 -5.23 76.13
C SER A 748 7.21 -4.61 75.62
N PRO A 749 7.28 -3.62 74.68
CA PRO A 749 6.39 -3.25 73.55
C PRO A 749 7.04 -2.55 72.30
N HIS A 750 6.17 -2.30 71.29
CA HIS A 750 5.97 -1.02 70.53
C HIS A 750 7.04 -0.46 69.58
N ASN A 751 6.72 0.30 68.52
CA ASN A 751 5.50 0.61 67.74
C ASN A 751 5.98 1.50 66.55
N ARG A 752 5.33 1.40 65.38
CA ARG A 752 4.65 2.50 64.63
C ARG A 752 4.44 2.13 63.14
N HIS A 753 3.18 1.86 62.77
CA HIS A 753 2.30 2.75 61.97
C HIS A 753 2.87 3.44 60.69
N ILE A 754 2.25 3.52 59.49
CA ILE A 754 0.90 3.30 58.91
C ILE A 754 1.06 3.20 57.37
N PHE A 755 0.20 2.43 56.66
CA PHE A 755 -0.68 2.83 55.52
C PHE A 755 -1.01 1.67 54.56
N LEU A 756 -2.27 1.23 54.68
CA LEU A 756 -3.10 0.47 53.73
C LEU A 756 -3.60 1.44 52.63
N PRO A 757 -4.08 0.98 51.44
CA PRO A 757 -5.31 0.18 51.36
C PRO A 757 -5.40 -0.89 50.26
N ASN A 758 -6.13 -1.95 50.59
CA ASN A 758 -6.78 -2.87 49.65
C ASN A 758 -8.06 -2.21 49.10
N TYR A 759 -8.50 -2.60 47.90
CA TYR A 759 -9.88 -3.09 47.69
C TYR A 759 -10.02 -3.89 46.39
N LEU A 760 -10.48 -5.14 46.54
CA LEU A 760 -11.21 -5.98 45.58
C LEU A 760 -12.51 -5.29 45.14
N PHE A 761 -13.19 -5.77 44.08
CA PHE A 761 -14.65 -6.01 44.14
C PHE A 761 -15.17 -6.82 42.93
N GLY A 762 -16.00 -7.82 43.23
CA GLY A 762 -17.04 -8.33 42.34
C GLY A 762 -18.38 -7.66 42.68
N GLY A 763 -19.24 -7.47 41.68
CA GLY A 763 -20.43 -6.61 41.77
C GLY A 763 -21.73 -7.28 42.20
N ASN A 764 -22.77 -6.46 42.40
CA ASN A 764 -24.06 -6.58 41.70
C ASN A 764 -25.04 -5.42 42.01
N TYR A 765 -25.62 -4.91 40.92
CA TYR A 765 -26.98 -4.37 40.67
C TYR A 765 -27.67 -3.24 41.46
N SER A 766 -28.24 -2.34 40.62
CA SER A 766 -29.45 -1.50 40.76
C SER A 766 -29.38 -0.32 41.76
N GLY A 767 -29.86 0.89 41.50
CA GLY A 767 -30.69 1.45 40.43
C GLY A 767 -31.64 2.49 41.04
N TRP A 768 -31.64 3.71 40.48
CA TRP A 768 -32.63 4.80 40.60
C TRP A 768 -32.54 5.84 41.74
N ASN A 769 -32.50 7.10 41.24
CA ASN A 769 -33.11 8.36 41.72
C ASN A 769 -32.41 9.29 42.72
N ASN A 770 -32.06 10.46 42.15
CA ASN A 770 -32.32 11.84 42.59
C ASN A 770 -31.84 12.27 43.99
N VAL A 771 -31.03 13.32 44.05
CA VAL A 771 -31.53 14.72 44.21
C VAL A 771 -30.34 15.69 44.18
N ALA A 772 -30.64 16.84 43.59
CA ALA A 772 -29.87 18.03 43.32
C ALA A 772 -29.23 18.77 44.53
N ASN A 773 -28.17 19.52 44.20
CA ASN A 773 -27.87 20.91 44.57
C ASN A 773 -27.48 21.34 46.01
N LEU A 774 -26.63 22.39 45.98
CA LEU A 774 -26.25 23.40 46.99
C LEU A 774 -25.21 22.98 48.05
N ILE A 775 -23.98 23.54 48.06
CA ILE A 775 -23.54 24.94 48.26
C ILE A 775 -23.70 25.44 49.71
N ILE A 776 -22.52 25.61 50.34
CA ILE A 776 -22.09 26.62 51.33
C ILE A 776 -22.58 26.53 52.78
N SER A 777 -21.58 26.48 53.67
CA SER A 777 -21.41 27.29 54.89
C SER A 777 -19.96 27.03 55.38
N SER A 778 -19.08 27.97 55.71
CA SER A 778 -19.21 29.36 56.16
C SER A 778 -17.88 30.15 56.04
N ARG A 779 -18.06 31.47 55.85
CA ARG A 779 -17.22 32.67 56.09
C ARG A 779 -16.00 32.54 57.03
N SER A 780 -14.91 33.32 56.96
CA SER A 780 -14.49 34.48 56.14
C SER A 780 -13.05 34.89 56.55
N LYS A 781 -12.21 35.41 55.64
CA LYS A 781 -11.36 36.63 55.83
C LYS A 781 -10.44 36.94 54.62
N GLN A 782 -10.65 38.14 54.07
CA GLN A 782 -9.70 39.17 53.59
C GLN A 782 -8.45 38.83 52.72
N ASN A 783 -8.56 39.16 51.43
CA ASN A 783 -7.78 40.16 50.64
C ASN A 783 -6.30 40.50 50.95
N ARG A 784 -5.49 40.36 49.88
CA ARG A 784 -4.61 41.37 49.21
C ARG A 784 -3.17 41.69 49.69
N HIS A 785 -2.29 41.69 48.67
CA HIS A 785 -1.17 42.61 48.33
C HIS A 785 0.25 42.45 48.94
N THR A 786 1.20 42.00 48.07
CA THR A 786 2.55 42.54 47.66
C THR A 786 3.55 43.07 48.72
N PRO A 787 4.92 43.03 48.56
CA PRO A 787 5.68 43.31 47.32
C PRO A 787 7.08 42.65 47.08
N ARG A 788 7.52 42.71 45.80
CA ARG A 788 8.87 42.88 45.16
C ARG A 788 10.20 42.36 45.79
N PHE A 789 10.88 41.50 45.01
CA PHE A 789 12.30 41.46 44.50
C PHE A 789 13.51 41.81 45.42
N PRO A 790 14.75 41.25 45.22
CA PRO A 790 15.46 41.14 43.93
C PRO A 790 16.42 39.88 43.82
N PRO A 791 17.53 39.81 43.02
CA PRO A 791 17.74 38.74 42.02
C PRO A 791 19.05 37.89 42.19
N HIS A 792 19.14 36.80 41.40
CA HIS A 792 20.29 36.02 40.87
C HIS A 792 21.65 35.90 41.64
N PRO A 793 22.28 34.71 41.65
CA PRO A 793 23.27 34.40 40.61
C PRO A 793 23.28 32.94 40.08
N PRO A 794 23.97 32.66 38.94
CA PRO A 794 24.32 31.33 38.40
C PRO A 794 25.79 30.95 38.73
N PRO A 795 26.45 30.05 37.97
CA PRO A 795 26.58 28.58 38.05
C PRO A 795 27.90 28.14 38.77
N PRO A 796 28.39 26.89 38.60
CA PRO A 796 29.81 26.78 38.22
C PRO A 796 30.15 25.69 37.18
N ILE A 797 31.27 25.94 36.51
CA ILE A 797 31.96 25.14 35.48
C ILE A 797 33.28 24.58 36.08
N MET A 798 33.83 23.54 35.43
CA MET A 798 35.21 22.97 35.48
C MET A 798 35.51 21.98 36.62
N GLY A 799 36.23 20.86 36.43
CA GLY A 799 37.03 20.37 35.32
C GLY A 799 37.69 19.00 35.63
N SER A 800 38.30 18.43 34.59
CA SER A 800 39.06 17.18 34.42
C SER A 800 39.77 16.50 35.62
N LYS A 801 39.76 15.16 35.64
CA LYS A 801 40.98 14.31 35.73
C LYS A 801 40.71 12.84 35.35
N TYR A 802 41.61 12.31 34.51
CA TYR A 802 41.71 10.93 34.03
C TYR A 802 41.86 9.89 35.16
N LYS A 803 41.26 8.70 34.99
CA LYS A 803 41.85 7.41 35.38
C LYS A 803 41.29 6.29 34.49
N ASN A 804 42.22 5.64 33.78
CA ASN A 804 41.99 4.45 32.97
C ASN A 804 41.46 3.29 33.83
N TYR A 805 40.34 2.71 33.43
CA TYR A 805 40.06 1.30 33.66
C TYR A 805 39.73 0.65 32.31
N SER A 806 40.73 -0.07 31.81
CA SER A 806 40.58 -1.07 30.78
C SER A 806 39.71 -2.22 31.32
N VAL A 807 38.49 -2.35 30.81
CA VAL A 807 37.72 -3.59 30.93
C VAL A 807 37.50 -4.15 29.54
N SER A 808 38.19 -5.25 29.31
CA SER A 808 38.17 -6.10 28.12
C SER A 808 36.74 -6.60 27.85
N PHE A 809 36.10 -6.07 26.81
CA PHE A 809 34.95 -6.75 26.20
C PHE A 809 35.50 -7.90 25.36
N LYS A 810 35.48 -9.11 25.94
CA LYS A 810 35.49 -10.35 25.16
C LYS A 810 34.29 -10.32 24.22
N LEU A 811 34.53 -9.93 22.97
CA LEU A 811 33.63 -10.21 21.86
C LEU A 811 33.51 -11.73 21.75
N LYS A 812 32.46 -12.30 22.34
CA LYS A 812 32.01 -13.63 21.98
C LYS A 812 31.33 -13.46 20.63
N VAL A 813 32.13 -13.62 19.57
CA VAL A 813 31.64 -13.82 18.21
C VAL A 813 30.82 -15.11 18.25
N ILE A 814 29.53 -14.98 18.53
CA ILE A 814 28.57 -16.00 18.16
C ILE A 814 28.39 -15.80 16.67
N VAL A 815 29.13 -16.57 15.90
CA VAL A 815 28.83 -16.83 14.49
C VAL A 815 27.45 -17.49 14.48
N SER A 816 26.40 -16.68 14.41
CA SER A 816 25.12 -17.13 13.90
C SER A 816 25.33 -17.27 12.40
N THR A 817 25.57 -18.49 11.95
CA THR A 817 25.51 -18.87 10.55
C THR A 817 24.13 -18.47 10.01
N GLU A 818 24.10 -17.38 9.25
CA GLU A 818 22.95 -17.00 8.43
C GLU A 818 22.71 -18.09 7.38
N GLU A 819 21.70 -18.94 7.59
CA GLU A 819 21.10 -19.71 6.49
C GLU A 819 20.20 -18.79 5.67
N TYR A 820 20.82 -18.07 4.73
CA TYR A 820 20.12 -17.47 3.61
C TYR A 820 19.58 -18.57 2.69
N GLY A 821 18.28 -18.47 2.41
CA GLY A 821 17.54 -19.05 1.29
C GLY A 821 18.32 -19.93 0.31
N LYS A 822 18.42 -21.22 0.63
CA LYS A 822 18.51 -22.24 -0.42
C LYS A 822 17.10 -22.43 -0.98
N ARG A 823 16.92 -22.18 -2.28
CA ARG A 823 15.91 -22.92 -3.04
C ARG A 823 16.08 -24.40 -2.68
N VAL A 824 15.06 -24.99 -2.05
CA VAL A 824 14.93 -26.45 -2.02
C VAL A 824 14.70 -26.88 -3.46
N LYS A 825 15.79 -27.19 -4.17
CA LYS A 825 15.72 -27.93 -5.42
C LYS A 825 15.17 -29.32 -5.09
N LYS A 826 14.22 -29.79 -5.90
CA LYS A 826 13.58 -31.10 -5.76
C LYS A 826 14.65 -32.22 -5.77
N PRO A 827 14.53 -33.26 -4.94
CA PRO A 827 15.48 -34.40 -4.93
C PRO A 827 15.57 -35.18 -6.25
N ASP A 828 14.56 -35.05 -7.13
CA ASP A 828 14.41 -35.94 -8.30
C ASP A 828 15.01 -35.39 -9.61
N GLU A 829 15.62 -34.19 -9.60
CA GLU A 829 16.22 -33.59 -10.80
C GLU A 829 17.67 -34.03 -11.06
N PHE A 830 18.18 -35.06 -10.36
CA PHE A 830 19.58 -35.47 -10.47
C PHE A 830 19.92 -36.40 -11.65
N ASN A 831 18.99 -36.75 -12.54
CA ASN A 831 19.32 -37.61 -13.69
C ASN A 831 18.63 -37.18 -14.98
N ARG A 832 19.18 -36.16 -15.65
CA ARG A 832 19.17 -36.13 -17.13
C ARG A 832 20.54 -36.57 -17.62
N PRO A 833 20.70 -37.75 -18.24
CA PRO A 833 21.99 -38.12 -18.82
C PRO A 833 22.38 -37.11 -19.91
N ARG A 834 23.61 -36.63 -19.85
CA ARG A 834 24.19 -35.70 -20.80
C ARG A 834 24.31 -36.41 -22.15
N ILE A 835 23.51 -36.00 -23.14
CA ILE A 835 23.60 -36.55 -24.50
C ILE A 835 25.03 -36.30 -25.05
N PRO A 836 25.78 -37.37 -25.40
CA PRO A 836 27.11 -37.27 -26.00
C PRO A 836 27.09 -36.41 -27.25
N VAL A 837 28.18 -35.70 -27.55
CA VAL A 837 28.24 -34.73 -28.67
C VAL A 837 27.92 -35.41 -30.01
N THR A 838 28.21 -36.69 -30.14
CA THR A 838 27.96 -37.54 -31.31
C THR A 838 26.48 -37.80 -31.60
N GLU A 839 25.58 -37.67 -30.62
CA GLU A 839 24.15 -38.00 -30.76
C GLU A 839 23.24 -36.76 -30.87
N ARG A 840 23.81 -35.56 -30.90
CA ARG A 840 23.04 -34.31 -31.05
C ARG A 840 22.67 -34.09 -32.52
N LYS A 841 21.52 -34.61 -32.95
CA LYS A 841 20.93 -34.26 -34.26
C LYS A 841 20.26 -32.88 -34.20
N ILE A 842 20.92 -31.88 -34.77
CA ILE A 842 20.36 -30.53 -34.98
C ILE A 842 19.32 -30.62 -36.10
N LYS A 843 18.04 -30.30 -35.82
CA LYS A 843 17.04 -30.07 -36.88
C LYS A 843 17.47 -28.82 -37.66
N ARG A 844 17.99 -29.01 -38.88
CA ARG A 844 18.27 -27.93 -39.83
C ARG A 844 16.94 -27.31 -40.28
N THR A 845 16.56 -26.18 -39.71
CA THR A 845 15.56 -25.29 -40.31
C THR A 845 16.20 -24.70 -41.57
N LYS A 846 15.74 -25.13 -42.75
CA LYS A 846 16.10 -24.52 -44.04
C LYS A 846 15.48 -23.12 -44.09
N LEU A 847 16.20 -22.10 -43.63
CA LEU A 847 16.06 -20.69 -44.03
C LEU A 847 17.17 -19.89 -43.32
N PHE A 848 18.31 -19.78 -44.00
CA PHE A 848 19.34 -18.80 -43.64
C PHE A 848 18.82 -17.40 -44.01
N ILE A 849 18.61 -16.53 -43.02
CA ILE A 849 18.44 -15.10 -43.28
C ILE A 849 19.59 -14.34 -42.60
N SER A 850 20.53 -13.92 -43.44
CA SER A 850 21.67 -13.08 -43.10
C SER A 850 21.20 -11.69 -42.66
N LYS A 851 21.64 -11.25 -41.47
CA LYS A 851 21.60 -9.85 -41.05
C LYS A 851 22.81 -9.13 -41.64
N LYS A 852 22.61 -8.27 -42.64
CA LYS A 852 23.29 -6.97 -42.72
C LYS A 852 22.74 -6.03 -43.82
N THR A 853 22.73 -4.76 -43.45
CA THR A 853 22.80 -3.51 -44.23
C THR A 853 21.56 -2.90 -44.88
N ASN A 854 21.27 -1.67 -44.41
CA ASN A 854 20.46 -0.63 -45.02
C ASN A 854 21.02 -0.20 -46.38
N LYS A 855 20.22 -0.30 -47.45
CA LYS A 855 20.23 0.65 -48.57
C LYS A 855 18.91 0.57 -49.32
N ARG A 856 18.13 1.65 -49.23
CA ARG A 856 16.93 1.90 -50.05
C ARG A 856 17.31 1.88 -51.54
N LYS A 857 16.62 1.08 -52.34
CA LYS A 857 16.35 1.38 -53.76
C LYS A 857 14.87 1.15 -54.04
N LYS A 858 14.23 2.17 -54.61
CA LYS A 858 12.85 2.15 -55.11
C LYS A 858 12.75 1.16 -56.27
N GLY A 859 11.80 0.24 -56.22
CA GLY A 859 11.39 -0.61 -57.34
C GLY A 859 9.87 -0.72 -57.34
N ALA A 860 9.24 -0.28 -58.43
CA ALA A 860 7.80 -0.36 -58.64
C ALA A 860 7.40 -1.77 -59.08
N ILE A 861 6.37 -2.34 -58.46
CA ILE A 861 5.78 -3.61 -58.89
C ILE A 861 4.68 -3.28 -59.91
N LYS A 862 4.89 -3.65 -61.17
CA LYS A 862 3.85 -3.65 -62.21
C LYS A 862 2.84 -4.77 -61.91
N ASN A 863 1.56 -4.49 -62.15
CA ASN A 863 0.40 -5.40 -62.10
C ASN A 863 -0.17 -5.72 -60.71
N LYS A 864 -0.87 -4.76 -60.11
CA LYS A 864 -2.00 -5.06 -59.20
C LYS A 864 -3.32 -4.91 -59.96
N PRO A 865 -4.25 -5.87 -59.90
CA PRO A 865 -5.57 -5.73 -60.48
C PRO A 865 -6.38 -4.65 -59.74
N VAL A 866 -7.08 -3.84 -60.52
CA VAL A 866 -7.90 -2.70 -60.09
C VAL A 866 -9.25 -3.24 -59.58
N VAL A 867 -9.55 -3.08 -58.30
CA VAL A 867 -10.91 -3.24 -57.78
C VAL A 867 -11.58 -1.86 -57.81
N VAL A 868 -12.49 -1.70 -58.75
CA VAL A 868 -13.29 -0.50 -58.99
C VAL A 868 -14.24 -0.28 -57.81
N LYS A 869 -14.22 0.91 -57.22
CA LYS A 869 -15.20 1.35 -56.22
C LYS A 869 -16.56 1.57 -56.91
N GLY A 870 -17.53 0.72 -56.58
CA GLY A 870 -18.94 0.93 -56.92
C GLY A 870 -19.53 2.13 -56.19
N ARG A 871 -20.16 3.01 -56.97
CA ARG A 871 -20.91 4.21 -56.56
C ARG A 871 -22.14 3.84 -55.72
N LYS A 872 -22.51 4.73 -54.79
CA LYS A 872 -23.88 4.83 -54.24
C LYS A 872 -24.83 5.35 -55.32
N ALA A 873 -26.04 4.80 -55.36
CA ALA A 873 -27.22 5.43 -55.97
C ALA A 873 -28.46 5.12 -55.11
N SER A 874 -29.27 6.17 -54.90
CA SER A 874 -30.52 6.34 -54.14
C SER A 874 -30.52 5.92 -52.68
#